data_AF-A0A7W1J8K0-F1
#
_entry.id   AF-A0A7W1J8K0-F1
#
_cell.length_a   1.000
_cell.length_b   1.000
_cell.length_c   1.000
_cell.angle_alpha   90.00
_cell.angle_beta   90.00
_cell.angle_gamma   90.00
#
_symmetry.space_group_name_H-M   'P 1'
#
loop_
_entity.id
_entity.type
_entity.pdbx_description
1 polymer ?
#
loop_
_entity_poly.entity_id
_entity_poly.type
_entity_poly.pdbx_seq_one_letter_code
_entity_poly.pdbx_strand_id
1 'polypeptide(L)'
;MIKIAMIGAGSVVFSRNLTGDILGCPEFKDCTLSYMDVDEERLEVAGNLCRKVAKAVGANPTIETTTDRRKALAGADFVINMVQIGGFDSTLVDFEIPRKYGLNFTIADTTGPGGFFRALRTYPMLSGMCRDMMAVCPRAYLLNYSNPMSMNMQTVFRTSSINAVGLCHSVQGTFDQLMGYLGEKPADVDFVCAGINHMAFYLKIEKDGVDLYPRLFKAMEDPQIFTTNKVRFELMKRLGHFITESSEHNAEYNPYFIPRGKEVINKFSVPIDEYLRRCDGIVDEFERLKVFSKSKEPMKDICRSHEYGSLIIQGIVNKRPTVIYGNMPNRGVITNLPATAIIEGPTLVDGTGLHFAHVGELPPQLVGYMQPHIVQHELFIRAAMEGRRDHVYQAAMFDPLTAATMSTDRIVEMCDELIAAHGDALPKLDAKTLVPTSGKKFPKVDGKVLRKSWDDAQAKADKEYLHAWHILGAFLATKEGEVSTEMTTAFDADFAKRKDGSVDLAATYQVGALAKVAGGGTGGQAKSIAWKKAESGKQGFVDLGKALEPPQFALGYAYTEVDSVHARETVMSCGSRDGIKVWVNGEAVHTVDVGRHFQPGEDAVAIRLKSGKNRILVKLAHWKWNWGFCMGIPAANF
;
A
#
# COMPACT_ATOMS: atom_id res chain seq x y z
N MET A 1 -27.21 22.95 3.28
CA MET A 1 -25.99 22.75 2.49
C MET A 1 -25.20 21.66 3.18
N ILE A 2 -24.78 20.61 2.45
CA ILE A 2 -24.05 19.48 3.04
C ILE A 2 -22.65 19.94 3.49
N LYS A 3 -22.26 19.60 4.71
CA LYS A 3 -20.89 19.82 5.22
C LYS A 3 -20.18 18.50 5.47
N ILE A 4 -18.96 18.38 4.95
CA ILE A 4 -18.09 17.21 5.11
C ILE A 4 -16.81 17.66 5.81
N ALA A 5 -16.55 17.10 6.99
CA ALA A 5 -15.30 17.32 7.72
C ALA A 5 -14.29 16.22 7.37
N MET A 6 -13.06 16.60 7.03
CA MET A 6 -11.97 15.66 6.74
C MET A 6 -10.89 15.80 7.81
N ILE A 7 -10.81 14.82 8.70
CA ILE A 7 -9.89 14.80 9.85
C ILE A 7 -8.65 13.98 9.50
N GLY A 8 -7.47 14.60 9.59
CA GLY A 8 -6.22 14.06 9.04
C GLY A 8 -6.01 14.49 7.57
N ALA A 9 -6.48 15.69 7.20
CA ALA A 9 -6.46 16.22 5.85
C ALA A 9 -5.04 16.32 5.22
N GLY A 10 -3.99 16.29 6.03
CA GLY A 10 -2.59 16.29 5.61
C GLY A 10 -2.14 15.01 4.90
N SER A 11 -2.99 13.98 4.82
CA SER A 11 -2.86 12.92 3.82
C SER A 11 -3.28 13.44 2.44
N VAL A 12 -2.40 14.23 1.83
CA VAL A 12 -2.69 15.07 0.66
C VAL A 12 -3.23 14.31 -0.55
N VAL A 13 -2.74 13.10 -0.81
CA VAL A 13 -3.20 12.25 -1.93
C VAL A 13 -4.63 11.79 -1.68
N PHE A 14 -4.92 11.35 -0.46
CA PHE A 14 -6.23 10.84 -0.07
C PHE A 14 -7.28 11.96 -0.05
N SER A 15 -6.94 13.11 0.55
CA SER A 15 -7.77 14.32 0.52
C SER A 15 -8.11 14.73 -0.91
N ARG A 16 -7.10 14.76 -1.81
CA ARG A 16 -7.28 15.10 -3.22
C ARG A 16 -8.26 14.15 -3.91
N ASN A 17 -8.06 12.84 -3.77
CA ASN A 17 -8.87 11.83 -4.46
C ASN A 17 -10.33 11.87 -3.99
N LEU A 18 -10.57 11.84 -2.68
CA LEU A 18 -11.93 11.89 -2.13
C LEU A 18 -12.65 13.20 -2.48
N THR A 19 -11.93 14.32 -2.51
CA THR A 19 -12.49 15.59 -2.98
C THR A 19 -12.96 15.48 -4.43
N GLY A 20 -12.16 14.86 -5.29
CA GLY A 20 -12.53 14.63 -6.69
C GLY A 20 -13.78 13.78 -6.81
N ASP A 21 -13.88 12.71 -6.03
CA ASP A 21 -15.04 11.80 -6.06
C ASP A 21 -16.31 12.46 -5.56
N ILE A 22 -16.22 13.21 -4.46
CA ILE A 22 -17.35 13.93 -3.87
C ILE A 22 -17.83 15.01 -4.84
N LEU A 23 -16.93 15.89 -5.31
CA LEU A 23 -17.28 17.01 -6.18
C LEU A 23 -17.61 16.59 -7.61
N GLY A 24 -17.25 15.37 -8.01
CA GLY A 24 -17.69 14.76 -9.26
C GLY A 24 -19.21 14.48 -9.29
N CYS A 25 -19.88 14.55 -8.14
CA CYS A 25 -21.33 14.41 -8.06
C CYS A 25 -22.02 15.76 -8.20
N PRO A 26 -23.01 15.92 -9.10
CA PRO A 26 -23.71 17.18 -9.31
C PRO A 26 -24.27 17.80 -8.01
N GLU A 27 -24.77 16.99 -7.09
CA GLU A 27 -25.45 17.40 -5.86
C GLU A 27 -24.49 17.97 -4.81
N PHE A 28 -23.19 17.71 -4.93
CA PHE A 28 -22.17 18.16 -3.97
C PHE A 28 -21.28 19.28 -4.49
N LYS A 29 -21.57 19.83 -5.68
CA LYS A 29 -20.73 20.90 -6.27
C LYS A 29 -20.61 22.16 -5.43
N ASP A 30 -21.63 22.45 -4.60
CA ASP A 30 -21.69 23.64 -3.73
C ASP A 30 -21.65 23.26 -2.23
N CYS A 31 -21.09 22.10 -1.88
CA CYS A 31 -20.98 21.66 -0.49
C CYS A 31 -19.92 22.47 0.30
N THR A 32 -19.89 22.28 1.62
CA THR A 32 -18.79 22.75 2.46
C THR A 32 -17.82 21.59 2.75
N LEU A 33 -16.55 21.78 2.43
CA LEU A 33 -15.46 20.85 2.76
C LEU A 33 -14.57 21.51 3.83
N SER A 34 -14.53 20.92 5.02
CA SER A 34 -13.76 21.43 6.17
C SER A 34 -12.58 20.51 6.45
N TYR A 35 -11.38 20.94 6.06
CA TYR A 35 -10.15 20.17 6.20
C TYR A 35 -9.49 20.48 7.53
N MET A 36 -9.14 19.44 8.27
CA MET A 36 -8.44 19.56 9.54
C MET A 36 -7.22 18.65 9.62
N ASP A 37 -6.10 19.25 10.00
CA ASP A 37 -4.88 18.54 10.37
C ASP A 37 -4.15 19.33 11.47
N VAL A 38 -3.28 18.66 12.21
CA VAL A 38 -2.42 19.30 13.22
C VAL A 38 -1.13 19.85 12.60
N ASP A 39 -0.76 19.37 11.41
CA ASP A 39 0.38 19.85 10.63
C ASP A 39 -0.08 20.95 9.68
N GLU A 40 0.27 22.20 9.98
CA GLU A 40 -0.14 23.38 9.21
C GLU A 40 0.38 23.35 7.77
N GLU A 41 1.59 22.84 7.53
CA GLU A 41 2.18 22.79 6.20
C GLU A 41 1.44 21.75 5.34
N ARG A 42 1.22 20.55 5.88
CA ARG A 42 0.45 19.52 5.16
C ARG A 42 -0.98 19.97 4.90
N LEU A 43 -1.59 20.68 5.85
CA LEU A 43 -2.93 21.25 5.71
C LEU A 43 -2.99 22.32 4.61
N GLU A 44 -2.00 23.20 4.52
CA GLU A 44 -1.90 24.20 3.44
C GLU A 44 -1.82 23.52 2.07
N VAL A 45 -0.93 22.53 1.93
CA VAL A 45 -0.77 21.75 0.70
C VAL A 45 -2.07 21.05 0.32
N ALA A 46 -2.73 20.39 1.27
CA ALA A 46 -4.01 19.71 1.05
C ALA A 46 -5.09 20.69 0.57
N GLY A 47 -5.24 21.83 1.26
CA GLY A 47 -6.22 22.86 0.90
C GLY A 47 -5.99 23.42 -0.51
N ASN A 48 -4.73 23.70 -0.87
CA ASN A 48 -4.36 24.19 -2.19
C ASN A 48 -4.68 23.17 -3.30
N LEU A 49 -4.32 21.90 -3.10
CA LEU A 49 -4.61 20.82 -4.06
C LEU A 49 -6.11 20.60 -4.23
N CYS A 50 -6.87 20.60 -3.14
CA CYS A 50 -8.32 20.38 -3.19
C CYS A 50 -9.06 21.55 -3.85
N ARG A 51 -8.59 22.80 -3.71
CA ARG A 51 -9.09 23.94 -4.51
C ARG A 51 -8.81 23.77 -6.00
N LYS A 52 -7.63 23.25 -6.38
CA LYS A 52 -7.32 22.92 -7.78
C LYS A 52 -8.23 21.82 -8.31
N VAL A 53 -8.50 20.78 -7.52
CA VAL A 53 -9.46 19.71 -7.86
C VAL A 53 -10.84 20.28 -8.12
N ALA A 54 -11.36 21.11 -7.21
CA ALA A 54 -12.69 21.72 -7.35
C ALA A 54 -12.83 22.51 -8.65
N LYS A 55 -11.81 23.32 -8.99
CA LYS A 55 -11.78 24.06 -10.26
C LYS A 55 -11.78 23.14 -11.49
N ALA A 56 -10.99 22.08 -11.46
CA ALA A 56 -10.84 21.16 -12.58
C ALA A 56 -12.11 20.33 -12.85
N VAL A 57 -12.90 20.00 -11.82
CA VAL A 57 -14.19 19.32 -11.98
C VAL A 57 -15.37 20.27 -12.21
N GLY A 58 -15.13 21.58 -12.26
CA GLY A 58 -16.16 22.60 -12.44
C GLY A 58 -17.18 22.62 -11.28
N ALA A 59 -16.68 22.58 -10.05
CA ALA A 59 -17.45 22.72 -8.81
C ALA A 59 -17.08 24.02 -8.08
N ASN A 60 -17.97 24.51 -7.19
CA ASN A 60 -17.77 25.73 -6.42
C ASN A 60 -18.03 25.52 -4.91
N PRO A 61 -17.34 24.56 -4.27
CA PRO A 61 -17.55 24.28 -2.84
C PRO A 61 -16.96 25.40 -1.98
N THR A 62 -17.49 25.53 -0.76
CA THR A 62 -16.81 26.30 0.29
C THR A 62 -15.72 25.42 0.91
N ILE A 63 -14.45 25.80 0.74
CA ILE A 63 -13.29 25.06 1.29
C ILE A 63 -12.70 25.82 2.47
N GLU A 64 -12.80 25.22 3.66
CA GLU A 64 -12.27 25.70 4.92
C GLU A 64 -11.06 24.85 5.35
N THR A 65 -10.06 25.48 5.96
CA THR A 65 -8.94 24.78 6.60
C THR A 65 -8.83 25.23 8.06
N THR A 66 -8.54 24.31 8.97
CA THR A 66 -8.36 24.64 10.40
C THR A 66 -7.52 23.59 11.12
N THR A 67 -6.78 23.99 12.15
CA THR A 67 -6.12 23.07 13.10
C THR A 67 -7.03 22.70 14.28
N ASP A 68 -8.22 23.30 14.38
CA ASP A 68 -9.19 23.03 15.44
C ASP A 68 -10.19 21.96 14.99
N ARG A 69 -10.11 20.78 15.63
CA ARG A 69 -11.00 19.64 15.36
C ARG A 69 -12.47 19.98 15.57
N ARG A 70 -12.83 20.68 16.66
CA ARG A 70 -14.24 20.99 16.96
C ARG A 70 -14.81 21.98 15.95
N LYS A 71 -14.01 22.93 15.48
CA LYS A 71 -14.42 23.86 14.40
C LYS A 71 -14.71 23.11 13.10
N ALA A 72 -13.85 22.17 12.72
CA ALA A 72 -14.08 21.36 11.52
C ALA A 72 -15.36 20.52 11.63
N LEU A 73 -15.56 19.87 12.78
CA LEU A 73 -16.71 18.99 13.04
C LEU A 73 -18.04 19.73 13.17
N ALA A 74 -18.05 20.98 13.63
CA ALA A 74 -19.28 21.71 13.95
C ALA A 74 -20.25 21.75 12.75
N GLY A 75 -21.44 21.16 12.93
CA GLY A 75 -22.49 21.10 11.90
C GLY A 75 -22.19 20.21 10.70
N ALA A 76 -21.19 19.32 10.77
CA ALA A 76 -20.93 18.36 9.71
C ALA A 76 -22.07 17.33 9.56
N ASP A 77 -22.35 16.91 8.33
CA ASP A 77 -23.23 15.78 8.01
C ASP A 77 -22.45 14.49 7.81
N PHE A 78 -21.19 14.61 7.37
CA PHE A 78 -20.26 13.50 7.21
C PHE A 78 -18.90 13.88 7.79
N VAL A 79 -18.23 12.91 8.40
CA VAL A 79 -16.87 13.05 8.92
C VAL A 79 -16.03 11.94 8.33
N ILE A 80 -14.98 12.29 7.61
CA ILE A 80 -14.02 11.35 7.03
C ILE A 80 -12.78 11.37 7.92
N ASN A 81 -12.46 10.23 8.53
CA ASN A 81 -11.27 10.09 9.39
C ASN A 81 -10.16 9.34 8.66
N MET A 82 -9.00 9.97 8.55
CA MET A 82 -7.87 9.53 7.72
C MET A 82 -6.53 9.87 8.37
N VAL A 83 -6.51 9.89 9.71
CA VAL A 83 -5.31 10.14 10.52
C VAL A 83 -4.33 8.96 10.51
N GLN A 84 -3.06 9.27 10.80
CA GLN A 84 -2.03 8.31 11.21
C GLN A 84 -1.31 8.87 12.44
N ILE A 85 -1.68 8.40 13.63
CA ILE A 85 -1.12 8.92 14.88
C ILE A 85 0.34 8.49 15.04
N GLY A 86 1.22 9.49 15.18
CA GLY A 86 2.65 9.30 15.35
C GLY A 86 3.46 9.20 14.05
N GLY A 87 2.80 9.14 12.89
CA GLY A 87 3.45 9.13 11.58
C GLY A 87 4.53 8.06 11.43
N PHE A 88 5.52 8.33 10.57
CA PHE A 88 6.61 7.40 10.30
C PHE A 88 7.54 7.17 11.52
N ASP A 89 7.73 8.20 12.37
CA ASP A 89 8.56 8.08 13.57
C ASP A 89 8.05 6.97 14.51
N SER A 90 6.73 6.89 14.72
CA SER A 90 6.15 5.82 15.54
C SER A 90 6.13 4.48 14.81
N THR A 91 5.94 4.46 13.49
CA THR A 91 6.08 3.23 12.69
C THR A 91 7.47 2.63 12.85
N LEU A 92 8.54 3.43 12.89
CA LEU A 92 9.89 2.91 13.13
C LEU A 92 9.99 2.24 14.52
N VAL A 93 9.41 2.85 15.55
CA VAL A 93 9.35 2.22 16.89
C VAL A 93 8.61 0.87 16.83
N ASP A 94 7.49 0.81 16.11
CA ASP A 94 6.66 -0.39 15.93
C ASP A 94 7.38 -1.52 15.18
N PHE A 95 8.42 -1.21 14.39
CA PHE A 95 9.26 -2.20 13.70
C PHE A 95 10.53 -2.54 14.48
N GLU A 96 11.28 -1.53 14.93
CA GLU A 96 12.62 -1.72 15.51
C GLU A 96 12.59 -2.44 16.86
N ILE A 97 11.61 -2.11 17.72
CA ILE A 97 11.51 -2.79 19.01
C ILE A 97 11.19 -4.27 18.80
N PRO A 98 10.12 -4.69 18.09
CA PRO A 98 9.88 -6.11 17.83
C PRO A 98 11.04 -6.82 17.13
N ARG A 99 11.76 -6.15 16.22
CA ARG A 99 12.93 -6.72 15.53
C ARG A 99 14.03 -7.13 16.49
N LYS A 100 14.29 -6.36 17.55
CA LYS A 100 15.22 -6.73 18.64
C LYS A 100 14.84 -8.06 19.32
N TYR A 101 13.57 -8.45 19.26
CA TYR A 101 13.05 -9.71 19.80
C TYR A 101 12.98 -10.84 18.75
N GLY A 102 13.42 -10.59 17.52
CA GLY A 102 13.38 -11.55 16.42
C GLY A 102 12.08 -11.52 15.60
N LEU A 103 11.17 -10.59 15.90
CA LEU A 103 9.89 -10.45 15.21
C LEU A 103 10.03 -9.43 14.07
N ASN A 104 9.94 -9.95 12.84
CA ASN A 104 9.96 -9.14 11.62
C ASN A 104 8.56 -9.07 11.01
N PHE A 105 8.29 -7.97 10.32
CA PHE A 105 7.00 -7.70 9.69
C PHE A 105 7.16 -7.37 8.21
N THR A 106 6.08 -7.49 7.46
CA THR A 106 5.98 -6.88 6.14
C THR A 106 5.37 -5.49 6.27
N ILE A 107 4.26 -5.36 7.01
CA ILE A 107 3.44 -4.15 7.08
C ILE A 107 3.30 -3.59 8.50
N ALA A 108 2.95 -4.42 9.49
CA ALA A 108 2.76 -4.05 10.90
C ALA A 108 1.81 -2.87 11.16
N ASP A 109 0.93 -2.53 10.21
CA ASP A 109 0.04 -1.36 10.32
C ASP A 109 -1.34 -1.71 10.89
N THR A 110 -1.69 -3.00 10.91
CA THR A 110 -3.05 -3.50 11.14
C THR A 110 -3.12 -4.65 12.13
N THR A 111 -2.14 -5.55 12.13
CA THR A 111 -2.06 -6.71 13.04
C THR A 111 -0.72 -6.78 13.77
N GLY A 112 -0.58 -7.78 14.64
CA GLY A 112 0.60 -7.99 15.46
C GLY A 112 0.88 -6.84 16.45
N PRO A 113 2.01 -6.90 17.17
CA PRO A 113 2.41 -5.85 18.09
C PRO A 113 2.48 -4.46 17.42
N GLY A 114 2.94 -4.35 16.17
CA GLY A 114 2.97 -3.06 15.47
C GLY A 114 1.57 -2.47 15.27
N GLY A 115 0.63 -3.24 14.70
CA GLY A 115 -0.73 -2.78 14.47
C GLY A 115 -1.47 -2.52 15.78
N PHE A 116 -1.30 -3.40 16.76
CA PHE A 116 -1.93 -3.26 18.07
C PHE A 116 -1.46 -2.01 18.83
N PHE A 117 -0.15 -1.72 18.87
CA PHE A 117 0.34 -0.50 19.51
C PHE A 117 -0.06 0.76 18.74
N ARG A 118 -0.16 0.69 17.42
CA ARG A 118 -0.78 1.76 16.62
C ARG A 118 -2.24 2.01 17.00
N ALA A 119 -3.04 0.97 17.21
CA ALA A 119 -4.41 1.12 17.70
C ALA A 119 -4.45 1.76 19.11
N LEU A 120 -3.57 1.33 20.03
CA LEU A 120 -3.47 1.93 21.37
C LEU A 120 -3.12 3.42 21.30
N ARG A 121 -2.18 3.82 20.43
CA ARG A 121 -1.88 5.25 20.20
C ARG A 121 -3.05 6.02 19.59
N THR A 122 -3.88 5.35 18.78
CA THR A 122 -5.01 5.99 18.10
C THR A 122 -6.22 6.18 19.01
N TYR A 123 -6.40 5.29 20.00
CA TYR A 123 -7.55 5.28 20.90
C TYR A 123 -7.85 6.63 21.60
N PRO A 124 -6.87 7.34 22.21
CA PRO A 124 -7.16 8.63 22.87
C PRO A 124 -7.72 9.68 21.92
N MET A 125 -7.14 9.78 20.71
CA MET A 125 -7.60 10.71 19.68
C MET A 125 -9.00 10.32 19.19
N LEU A 126 -9.19 9.06 18.79
CA LEU A 126 -10.42 8.60 18.17
C LEU A 126 -11.62 8.65 19.13
N SER A 127 -11.42 8.23 20.39
CA SER A 127 -12.46 8.37 21.43
C SER A 127 -12.77 9.84 21.74
N GLY A 128 -11.76 10.72 21.71
CA GLY A 128 -11.94 12.18 21.83
C GLY A 128 -12.73 12.78 20.68
N MET A 129 -12.43 12.38 19.45
CA MET A 129 -13.18 12.80 18.26
C MET A 129 -14.64 12.33 18.33
N CYS A 130 -14.90 11.09 18.77
CA CYS A 130 -16.27 10.59 18.93
C CYS A 130 -17.05 11.42 19.98
N ARG A 131 -16.42 11.80 21.09
CA ARG A 131 -17.02 12.72 22.08
C ARG A 131 -17.33 14.10 21.47
N ASP A 132 -16.42 14.65 20.69
CA ASP A 132 -16.65 15.92 20.00
C ASP A 132 -17.79 15.81 19.00
N MET A 133 -17.84 14.75 18.18
CA MET A 133 -18.91 14.50 17.22
C MET A 133 -20.28 14.42 17.91
N MET A 134 -20.40 13.67 19.01
CA MET A 134 -21.65 13.60 19.77
C MET A 134 -22.09 14.96 20.31
N ALA A 135 -21.15 15.88 20.56
CA ALA A 135 -21.45 17.22 21.04
C ALA A 135 -21.81 18.21 19.93
N VAL A 136 -21.14 18.18 18.77
CA VAL A 136 -21.23 19.24 17.76
C VAL A 136 -21.81 18.82 16.41
N CYS A 137 -21.91 17.51 16.15
CA CYS A 137 -22.52 16.94 14.95
C CYS A 137 -23.08 15.51 15.19
N PRO A 138 -23.98 15.32 16.17
CA PRO A 138 -24.40 13.97 16.62
C PRO A 138 -25.12 13.13 15.56
N ARG A 139 -25.60 13.74 14.46
CA ARG A 139 -26.26 13.05 13.35
C ARG A 139 -25.31 12.67 12.21
N ALA A 140 -24.06 13.10 12.28
CA ALA A 140 -23.10 12.86 11.22
C ALA A 140 -22.75 11.38 11.08
N TYR A 141 -22.44 10.97 9.86
CA TYR A 141 -21.84 9.66 9.59
C TYR A 141 -20.31 9.76 9.65
N LEU A 142 -19.68 8.93 10.49
CA LEU A 142 -18.24 8.75 10.53
C LEU A 142 -17.81 7.69 9.50
N LEU A 143 -17.04 8.10 8.51
CA LEU A 143 -16.41 7.25 7.50
C LEU A 143 -14.93 7.09 7.88
N ASN A 144 -14.58 5.96 8.49
CA ASN A 144 -13.22 5.74 8.99
C ASN A 144 -12.37 5.01 7.94
N TYR A 145 -11.27 5.64 7.54
CA TYR A 145 -10.22 5.06 6.70
C TYR A 145 -8.93 4.76 7.47
N SER A 146 -8.81 5.27 8.70
CA SER A 146 -7.63 5.04 9.53
C SER A 146 -7.52 3.59 9.99
N ASN A 147 -6.38 2.96 9.68
CA ASN A 147 -5.97 1.68 10.23
C ASN A 147 -5.39 1.80 11.66
N PRO A 148 -5.48 0.72 12.46
CA PRO A 148 -6.08 -0.59 12.16
C PRO A 148 -7.61 -0.57 12.18
N MET A 149 -8.26 -0.97 11.08
CA MET A 149 -9.70 -0.78 10.91
C MET A 149 -10.54 -1.43 12.02
N SER A 150 -10.37 -2.73 12.26
CA SER A 150 -11.17 -3.49 13.23
C SER A 150 -11.04 -2.94 14.65
N MET A 151 -9.82 -2.62 15.09
CA MET A 151 -9.56 -2.05 16.43
C MET A 151 -10.05 -0.59 16.54
N ASN A 152 -9.87 0.22 15.50
CA ASN A 152 -10.39 1.59 15.49
C ASN A 152 -11.92 1.59 15.53
N MET A 153 -12.59 0.72 14.77
CA MET A 153 -14.04 0.59 14.83
C MET A 153 -14.53 0.02 16.18
N GLN A 154 -13.77 -0.86 16.84
CA GLN A 154 -14.06 -1.22 18.25
C GLN A 154 -14.07 0.04 19.13
N THR A 155 -13.08 0.91 18.98
CA THR A 155 -13.04 2.19 19.73
C THR A 155 -14.29 3.03 19.46
N VAL A 156 -14.67 3.21 18.20
CA VAL A 156 -15.86 4.02 17.83
C VAL A 156 -17.12 3.45 18.47
N PHE A 157 -17.41 2.16 18.27
CA PHE A 157 -18.68 1.55 18.72
C PHE A 157 -18.74 1.25 20.22
N ARG A 158 -17.59 1.14 20.90
CA ARG A 158 -17.53 0.89 22.35
C ARG A 158 -17.48 2.17 23.18
N THR A 159 -17.18 3.31 22.56
CA THR A 159 -17.07 4.61 23.26
C THR A 159 -18.09 5.65 22.78
N SER A 160 -18.96 5.33 21.81
CA SER A 160 -19.91 6.28 21.25
C SER A 160 -21.16 5.62 20.65
N SER A 161 -22.16 6.45 20.37
CA SER A 161 -23.37 6.10 19.62
C SER A 161 -23.39 6.72 18.21
N ILE A 162 -22.23 7.13 17.68
CA ILE A 162 -22.13 7.76 16.35
C ILE A 162 -22.42 6.73 15.26
N ASN A 163 -23.18 7.13 14.24
CA ASN A 163 -23.33 6.35 13.02
C ASN A 163 -21.98 6.26 12.32
N ALA A 164 -21.43 5.06 12.16
CA ALA A 164 -20.09 4.90 11.64
C ALA A 164 -19.95 3.67 10.76
N VAL A 165 -19.00 3.73 9.83
CA VAL A 165 -18.56 2.58 9.04
C VAL A 165 -17.06 2.70 8.77
N GLY A 166 -16.36 1.59 8.94
CA GLY A 166 -14.96 1.49 8.55
C GLY A 166 -14.82 1.05 7.09
N LEU A 167 -13.91 1.66 6.35
CA LEU A 167 -13.77 1.51 4.90
C LEU A 167 -12.36 1.10 4.53
N CYS A 168 -12.26 -0.01 3.80
CA CYS A 168 -11.03 -0.49 3.18
C CYS A 168 -11.31 -0.81 1.72
N HIS A 169 -10.33 -0.56 0.85
CA HIS A 169 -10.44 -0.78 -0.59
C HIS A 169 -10.15 -2.24 -1.01
N SER A 170 -9.79 -3.09 -0.04
CA SER A 170 -9.28 -4.44 -0.31
C SER A 170 -10.28 -5.33 -1.04
N VAL A 171 -11.57 -5.23 -0.71
CA VAL A 171 -12.62 -6.07 -1.30
C VAL A 171 -12.84 -5.72 -2.77
N GLN A 172 -13.02 -4.45 -3.14
CA GLN A 172 -13.17 -4.10 -4.55
C GLN A 172 -11.88 -4.33 -5.35
N GLY A 173 -10.72 -3.93 -4.80
CA GLY A 173 -9.45 -4.07 -5.51
C GLY A 173 -9.04 -5.52 -5.73
N THR A 174 -9.30 -6.39 -4.75
CA THR A 174 -9.08 -7.84 -4.93
C THR A 174 -10.06 -8.42 -5.93
N PHE A 175 -11.33 -8.02 -5.90
CA PHE A 175 -12.32 -8.56 -6.83
C PHE A 175 -11.95 -8.23 -8.29
N ASP A 176 -11.58 -6.96 -8.56
CA ASP A 176 -11.10 -6.53 -9.87
C ASP A 176 -9.89 -7.36 -10.34
N GLN A 177 -8.97 -7.66 -9.43
CA GLN A 177 -7.81 -8.50 -9.71
C GLN A 177 -8.20 -9.94 -10.04
N LEU A 178 -9.12 -10.55 -9.27
CA LEU A 178 -9.63 -11.89 -9.55
C LEU A 178 -10.31 -11.97 -10.92
N MET A 179 -11.11 -10.97 -11.28
CA MET A 179 -11.76 -10.88 -12.58
C MET A 179 -10.73 -10.76 -13.71
N GLY A 180 -9.65 -10.00 -13.48
CA GLY A 180 -8.52 -9.92 -14.39
C GLY A 180 -7.86 -11.27 -14.69
N TYR A 181 -7.74 -12.16 -13.69
CA TYR A 181 -7.24 -13.52 -13.91
C TYR A 181 -8.19 -14.40 -14.72
N LEU A 182 -9.50 -14.18 -14.56
CA LEU A 182 -10.53 -14.97 -15.21
C LEU A 182 -10.91 -14.45 -16.61
N GLY A 183 -10.46 -13.25 -16.98
CA GLY A 183 -10.86 -12.56 -18.20
C GLY A 183 -12.32 -12.07 -18.16
N GLU A 184 -12.86 -11.85 -16.97
CA GLU A 184 -14.25 -11.43 -16.76
C GLU A 184 -14.35 -9.93 -16.51
N LYS A 185 -15.53 -9.35 -16.77
CA LYS A 185 -15.83 -7.97 -16.37
C LYS A 185 -16.42 -8.00 -14.96
N PRO A 186 -15.90 -7.20 -14.00
CA PRO A 186 -16.46 -7.15 -12.64
C PRO A 186 -17.96 -6.87 -12.57
N ALA A 187 -18.48 -6.06 -13.49
CA ALA A 187 -19.91 -5.72 -13.55
C ALA A 187 -20.83 -6.90 -13.93
N ASP A 188 -20.28 -7.98 -14.50
CA ASP A 188 -21.04 -9.15 -14.97
C ASP A 188 -20.94 -10.33 -13.97
N VAL A 189 -20.30 -10.14 -12.81
CA VAL A 189 -20.01 -11.21 -11.85
C VAL A 189 -20.49 -10.82 -10.46
N ASP A 190 -21.29 -11.71 -9.86
CA ASP A 190 -21.80 -11.57 -8.50
C ASP A 190 -20.82 -12.19 -7.51
N PHE A 191 -20.67 -11.58 -6.33
CA PHE A 191 -19.87 -12.17 -5.26
C PHE A 191 -20.42 -11.86 -3.87
N VAL A 192 -20.07 -12.72 -2.91
CA VAL A 192 -20.26 -12.48 -1.48
C VAL A 192 -18.90 -12.58 -0.82
N CYS A 193 -18.48 -11.51 -0.14
CA CYS A 193 -17.24 -11.46 0.64
C CYS A 193 -17.56 -11.19 2.12
N ALA A 194 -17.00 -11.95 3.05
CA ALA A 194 -17.23 -11.70 4.47
C ALA A 194 -16.11 -12.22 5.36
N GLY A 195 -15.92 -11.56 6.49
CA GLY A 195 -14.94 -11.92 7.52
C GLY A 195 -14.66 -10.74 8.43
N ILE A 196 -13.39 -10.45 8.66
CA ILE A 196 -12.92 -9.21 9.32
C ILE A 196 -12.03 -8.43 8.35
N ASN A 197 -11.79 -7.15 8.61
CA ASN A 197 -10.91 -6.34 7.76
C ASN A 197 -9.56 -7.04 7.52
N HIS A 198 -9.10 -7.04 6.26
CA HIS A 198 -7.86 -7.68 5.79
C HIS A 198 -7.82 -9.22 5.95
N MET A 199 -8.95 -9.85 6.30
CA MET A 199 -9.12 -11.30 6.36
C MET A 199 -10.56 -11.70 5.97
N ALA A 200 -11.18 -10.99 5.04
CA ALA A 200 -12.47 -11.35 4.47
C ALA A 200 -12.25 -12.34 3.32
N PHE A 201 -13.15 -13.32 3.18
CA PHE A 201 -13.04 -14.34 2.15
C PHE A 201 -14.17 -14.21 1.14
N TYR A 202 -13.87 -14.42 -0.14
CA TYR A 202 -14.90 -14.52 -1.17
C TYR A 202 -15.62 -15.85 -1.02
N LEU A 203 -16.75 -15.88 -0.31
CA LEU A 203 -17.53 -17.09 -0.07
C LEU A 203 -18.24 -17.58 -1.34
N LYS A 204 -18.51 -16.65 -2.26
CA LYS A 204 -19.23 -16.90 -3.50
C LYS A 204 -18.64 -16.01 -4.60
N ILE A 205 -18.40 -16.57 -5.78
CA ILE A 205 -18.04 -15.83 -7.00
C ILE A 205 -18.77 -16.52 -8.15
N GLU A 206 -19.79 -15.89 -8.72
CA GLU A 206 -20.65 -16.51 -9.74
C GLU A 206 -20.91 -15.60 -10.93
N LYS A 207 -21.04 -16.21 -12.10
CA LYS A 207 -21.53 -15.56 -13.31
C LYS A 207 -22.71 -16.35 -13.85
N ASP A 208 -23.86 -15.71 -14.02
CA ASP A 208 -25.09 -16.35 -14.51
C ASP A 208 -25.47 -17.61 -13.68
N GLY A 209 -25.20 -17.57 -12.37
CA GLY A 209 -25.42 -18.70 -11.45
C GLY A 209 -24.39 -19.83 -11.51
N VAL A 210 -23.29 -19.66 -12.25
CA VAL A 210 -22.20 -20.64 -12.35
C VAL A 210 -21.02 -20.23 -11.47
N ASP A 211 -20.61 -21.12 -10.57
CA ASP A 211 -19.44 -20.93 -9.68
C ASP A 211 -18.13 -20.79 -10.48
N LEU A 212 -17.39 -19.73 -10.18
CA LEU A 212 -16.12 -19.39 -10.82
C LEU A 212 -14.89 -19.92 -10.07
N TYR A 213 -15.04 -20.49 -8.86
CA TYR A 213 -13.91 -21.06 -8.12
C TYR A 213 -13.12 -22.12 -8.90
N PRO A 214 -13.75 -23.08 -9.61
CA PRO A 214 -13.01 -24.04 -10.44
C PRO A 214 -12.10 -23.37 -11.47
N ARG A 215 -12.55 -22.25 -12.06
CA ARG A 215 -11.74 -21.46 -13.00
C ARG A 215 -10.62 -20.72 -12.28
N LEU A 216 -10.86 -20.21 -11.07
CA LEU A 216 -9.84 -19.54 -10.27
C LEU A 216 -8.74 -20.49 -9.80
N PHE A 217 -9.10 -21.71 -9.37
CA PHE A 217 -8.13 -22.77 -9.06
C PHE A 217 -7.30 -23.16 -10.27
N LYS A 218 -7.90 -23.22 -11.46
CA LYS A 218 -7.18 -23.44 -12.72
C LYS A 218 -6.25 -22.27 -13.07
N ALA A 219 -6.70 -21.03 -12.89
CA ALA A 219 -5.88 -19.84 -13.15
C ALA A 219 -4.62 -19.80 -12.26
N MET A 220 -4.71 -20.30 -11.03
CA MET A 220 -3.58 -20.43 -10.11
C MET A 220 -2.46 -21.36 -10.64
N GLU A 221 -2.75 -22.26 -11.59
CA GLU A 221 -1.74 -23.14 -12.20
C GLU A 221 -0.81 -22.40 -13.17
N ASP A 222 -1.22 -21.23 -13.66
CA ASP A 222 -0.37 -20.35 -14.47
C ASP A 222 0.69 -19.66 -13.59
N PRO A 223 2.00 -19.91 -13.82
CA PRO A 223 3.06 -19.27 -13.06
C PRO A 223 3.01 -17.74 -13.10
N GLN A 224 2.57 -17.12 -14.20
CA GLN A 224 2.47 -15.67 -14.30
C GLN A 224 1.36 -15.10 -13.42
N ILE A 225 0.28 -15.84 -13.22
CA ILE A 225 -0.81 -15.45 -12.32
C ILE A 225 -0.38 -15.71 -10.87
N PHE A 226 0.11 -16.91 -10.58
CA PHE A 226 0.50 -17.31 -9.22
C PHE A 226 1.51 -16.36 -8.58
N THR A 227 2.51 -15.91 -9.35
CA THR A 227 3.58 -15.03 -8.85
C THR A 227 3.07 -13.67 -8.37
N THR A 228 1.93 -13.20 -8.86
CA THR A 228 1.35 -11.91 -8.43
C THR A 228 0.78 -11.93 -7.01
N ASN A 229 0.45 -13.11 -6.46
CA ASN A 229 -0.19 -13.25 -5.14
C ASN A 229 0.14 -14.58 -4.45
N LYS A 230 1.43 -14.97 -4.41
CA LYS A 230 1.87 -16.30 -3.97
C LYS A 230 1.31 -16.73 -2.59
N VAL A 231 1.31 -15.81 -1.63
CA VAL A 231 0.82 -16.10 -0.26
C VAL A 231 -0.68 -16.35 -0.26
N ARG A 232 -1.47 -15.49 -0.90
CA ARG A 232 -2.94 -15.62 -0.93
C ARG A 232 -3.39 -16.81 -1.75
N PHE A 233 -2.71 -17.14 -2.84
CA PHE A 233 -2.97 -18.36 -3.61
C PHE A 233 -2.63 -19.61 -2.81
N GLU A 234 -1.52 -19.62 -2.05
CA GLU A 234 -1.24 -20.73 -1.13
C GLU A 234 -2.32 -20.85 -0.05
N LEU A 235 -2.78 -19.74 0.52
CA LEU A 235 -3.90 -19.76 1.47
C LEU A 235 -5.20 -20.27 0.82
N MET A 236 -5.56 -19.81 -0.38
CA MET A 236 -6.71 -20.33 -1.13
C MET A 236 -6.60 -21.84 -1.36
N LYS A 237 -5.42 -22.31 -1.76
CA LYS A 237 -5.14 -23.74 -1.98
C LYS A 237 -5.39 -24.59 -0.74
N ARG A 238 -5.18 -24.05 0.47
CA ARG A 238 -5.36 -24.79 1.75
C ARG A 238 -6.71 -24.56 2.41
N LEU A 239 -7.27 -23.36 2.29
CA LEU A 239 -8.49 -22.93 2.98
C LEU A 239 -9.75 -23.02 2.09
N GLY A 240 -9.57 -23.18 0.78
CA GLY A 240 -10.63 -23.33 -0.22
C GLY A 240 -11.18 -22.02 -0.76
N HIS A 241 -10.88 -20.88 -0.14
CA HIS A 241 -11.43 -19.58 -0.52
C HIS A 241 -10.33 -18.53 -0.64
N PHE A 242 -10.47 -17.64 -1.62
CA PHE A 242 -9.54 -16.53 -1.78
C PHE A 242 -9.81 -15.46 -0.71
N ILE A 243 -8.74 -14.94 -0.13
CA ILE A 243 -8.78 -14.07 1.06
C ILE A 243 -8.32 -12.66 0.69
N THR A 244 -8.94 -11.63 1.25
CA THR A 244 -8.41 -10.24 1.32
C THR A 244 -7.35 -10.15 2.42
N GLU A 245 -6.45 -9.18 2.50
CA GLU A 245 -5.89 -8.27 1.52
C GLU A 245 -4.65 -8.91 0.87
N SER A 246 -3.64 -8.11 0.50
CA SER A 246 -2.50 -8.46 -0.32
C SER A 246 -1.60 -9.56 0.29
N SER A 247 -0.70 -10.10 -0.51
CA SER A 247 0.22 -11.18 -0.07
C SER A 247 1.19 -10.71 1.01
N GLU A 248 1.56 -9.43 0.99
CA GLU A 248 2.39 -8.79 2.00
C GLU A 248 1.69 -8.80 3.36
N HIS A 249 0.45 -8.32 3.43
CA HIS A 249 -0.35 -8.39 4.64
C HIS A 249 -0.53 -9.83 5.09
N ASN A 250 -1.06 -10.70 4.23
CA ASN A 250 -1.34 -12.08 4.61
C ASN A 250 -0.10 -12.89 5.00
N ALA A 251 1.12 -12.45 4.71
CA ALA A 251 2.33 -13.09 5.20
C ALA A 251 2.56 -12.92 6.71
N GLU A 252 2.00 -11.86 7.32
CA GLU A 252 2.15 -11.54 8.76
C GLU A 252 0.92 -11.88 9.61
N TYR A 253 -0.24 -12.22 9.03
CA TYR A 253 -1.44 -12.64 9.77
C TYR A 253 -1.38 -14.08 10.31
N ASN A 254 -0.34 -14.86 10.00
CA ASN A 254 -0.28 -16.29 10.30
C ASN A 254 1.15 -16.79 10.51
N PRO A 255 1.34 -18.01 11.05
CA PRO A 255 2.66 -18.53 11.40
C PRO A 255 3.37 -19.27 10.25
N TYR A 256 2.77 -19.33 9.06
CA TYR A 256 3.16 -20.24 7.98
C TYR A 256 4.27 -19.70 7.08
N PHE A 257 4.55 -18.39 7.12
CA PHE A 257 5.50 -17.75 6.21
C PHE A 257 6.74 -17.21 6.94
N ILE A 258 6.65 -16.01 7.54
CA ILE A 258 7.80 -15.29 8.11
C ILE A 258 8.59 -16.14 9.13
N PRO A 259 7.95 -16.84 10.10
CA PRO A 259 8.68 -17.63 11.10
C PRO A 259 9.36 -18.89 10.56
N ARG A 260 9.09 -19.26 9.30
CA ARG A 260 9.63 -20.48 8.68
C ARG A 260 10.98 -20.26 7.98
N GLY A 261 11.57 -19.08 8.15
CA GLY A 261 12.93 -18.78 7.73
C GLY A 261 13.06 -18.37 6.25
N LYS A 262 14.31 -18.09 5.86
CA LYS A 262 14.64 -17.46 4.56
C LYS A 262 14.17 -18.25 3.34
N GLU A 263 14.18 -19.57 3.41
CA GLU A 263 13.73 -20.43 2.30
C GLU A 263 12.25 -20.18 1.96
N VAL A 264 11.39 -20.14 2.98
CA VAL A 264 9.95 -19.89 2.81
C VAL A 264 9.70 -18.45 2.40
N ILE A 265 10.40 -17.49 3.01
CA ILE A 265 10.34 -16.07 2.61
C ILE A 265 10.66 -15.91 1.12
N ASN A 266 11.75 -16.52 0.63
CA ASN A 266 12.16 -16.43 -0.77
C ASN A 266 11.17 -17.14 -1.71
N LYS A 267 10.71 -18.33 -1.33
CA LYS A 267 9.72 -19.10 -2.11
C LYS A 267 8.45 -18.29 -2.38
N PHE A 268 7.93 -17.62 -1.34
CA PHE A 268 6.70 -16.84 -1.41
C PHE A 268 6.91 -15.35 -1.68
N SER A 269 8.16 -14.92 -1.91
CA SER A 269 8.52 -13.52 -2.17
C SER A 269 7.96 -12.57 -1.10
N VAL A 270 8.10 -12.93 0.17
CA VAL A 270 7.57 -12.14 1.30
C VAL A 270 8.43 -10.89 1.51
N PRO A 271 7.89 -9.67 1.31
CA PRO A 271 8.70 -8.46 1.34
C PRO A 271 8.78 -7.89 2.77
N ILE A 272 9.77 -8.33 3.53
CA ILE A 272 10.06 -7.78 4.86
C ILE A 272 10.31 -6.27 4.77
N ASP A 273 9.82 -5.51 5.74
CA ASP A 273 9.97 -4.05 5.86
C ASP A 273 9.29 -3.22 4.76
N GLU A 274 8.31 -3.79 4.06
CA GLU A 274 7.60 -3.14 2.96
C GLU A 274 6.94 -1.83 3.37
N TYR A 275 6.33 -1.77 4.55
CA TYR A 275 5.66 -0.54 4.97
C TYR A 275 6.62 0.60 5.33
N LEU A 276 7.85 0.30 5.77
CA LEU A 276 8.87 1.33 5.99
C LEU A 276 9.26 1.99 4.65
N ARG A 277 9.41 1.20 3.58
CA ARG A 277 9.65 1.71 2.22
C ARG A 277 8.48 2.56 1.70
N ARG A 278 7.23 2.12 1.94
CA ARG A 278 6.03 2.88 1.57
C ARG A 278 5.96 4.22 2.32
N CYS A 279 6.22 4.23 3.63
CA CYS A 279 6.24 5.46 4.43
C CYS A 279 7.28 6.46 3.92
N ASP A 280 8.47 5.97 3.54
CA ASP A 280 9.51 6.83 3.00
C ASP A 280 9.16 7.41 1.62
N GLY A 281 8.57 6.61 0.72
CA GLY A 281 8.10 7.07 -0.59
C GLY A 281 7.00 8.15 -0.52
N ILE A 282 6.14 8.11 0.50
CA ILE A 282 5.11 9.13 0.75
C ILE A 282 5.74 10.50 1.03
N VAL A 283 6.92 10.56 1.67
CA VAL A 283 7.62 11.81 1.96
C VAL A 283 8.06 12.50 0.66
N ASP A 284 8.58 11.73 -0.28
CA ASP A 284 9.03 12.25 -1.58
C ASP A 284 7.85 12.72 -2.43
N GLU A 285 6.75 11.97 -2.42
CA GLU A 285 5.51 12.37 -3.09
C GLU A 285 4.95 13.66 -2.49
N PHE A 286 4.99 13.81 -1.16
CA PHE A 286 4.56 15.02 -0.49
C PHE A 286 5.36 16.25 -0.93
N GLU A 287 6.69 16.18 -0.99
CA GLU A 287 7.51 17.31 -1.43
C GLU A 287 7.20 17.72 -2.90
N ARG A 288 6.97 16.75 -3.78
CA ARG A 288 6.53 17.02 -5.15
C ARG A 288 5.16 17.71 -5.18
N LEU A 289 4.21 17.20 -4.41
CA LEU A 289 2.86 17.74 -4.33
C LEU A 289 2.82 19.13 -3.68
N LYS A 290 3.73 19.41 -2.74
CA LYS A 290 3.91 20.72 -2.12
C LYS A 290 4.33 21.75 -3.15
N VAL A 291 5.32 21.46 -3.99
CA VAL A 291 5.72 22.33 -5.11
C VAL A 291 4.55 22.52 -6.09
N PHE A 292 3.90 21.43 -6.51
CA PHE A 292 2.77 21.49 -7.43
C PHE A 292 1.57 22.26 -6.86
N SER A 293 1.31 22.18 -5.56
CA SER A 293 0.19 22.87 -4.91
C SER A 293 0.28 24.39 -5.04
N LYS A 294 1.50 24.93 -5.06
CA LYS A 294 1.80 26.37 -5.18
C LYS A 294 1.93 26.85 -6.63
N SER A 295 2.03 25.94 -7.60
CA SER A 295 2.16 26.29 -9.01
C SER A 295 0.84 26.84 -9.59
N LYS A 296 0.92 27.56 -10.71
CA LYS A 296 -0.28 27.96 -11.49
C LYS A 296 -0.84 26.85 -12.38
N GLU A 297 -0.15 25.71 -12.46
CA GLU A 297 -0.54 24.62 -13.33
C GLU A 297 -1.88 24.02 -12.87
N PRO A 298 -2.84 23.82 -13.78
CA PRO A 298 -4.12 23.20 -13.44
C PRO A 298 -3.95 21.72 -13.12
N MET A 299 -4.83 21.19 -12.26
CA MET A 299 -5.00 19.75 -12.14
C MET A 299 -5.64 19.24 -13.43
N LYS A 300 -5.07 18.19 -14.02
CA LYS A 300 -5.60 17.51 -15.21
C LYS A 300 -6.02 16.09 -14.82
N ASP A 301 -6.87 15.49 -15.66
CA ASP A 301 -7.19 14.06 -15.63
C ASP A 301 -7.68 13.55 -14.26
N ILE A 302 -8.62 14.29 -13.66
CA ILE A 302 -9.27 13.85 -12.42
C ILE A 302 -10.22 12.71 -12.75
N CYS A 303 -9.74 11.48 -12.53
CA CYS A 303 -10.54 10.28 -12.60
C CYS A 303 -11.22 10.02 -11.26
N ARG A 304 -12.47 9.57 -11.32
CA ARG A 304 -13.16 9.05 -10.13
C ARG A 304 -12.41 7.83 -9.61
N SER A 305 -12.09 7.83 -8.33
CA SER A 305 -11.46 6.71 -7.65
C SER A 305 -12.48 5.62 -7.31
N HIS A 306 -11.99 4.47 -6.84
CA HIS A 306 -12.83 3.35 -6.39
C HIS A 306 -13.15 3.41 -4.89
N GLU A 307 -13.04 4.59 -4.25
CA GLU A 307 -13.29 4.75 -2.82
C GLU A 307 -14.77 4.78 -2.46
N TYR A 308 -15.16 4.02 -1.42
CA TYR A 308 -16.56 3.89 -0.99
C TYR A 308 -17.16 5.16 -0.39
N GLY A 309 -16.36 6.07 0.16
CA GLY A 309 -16.85 7.24 0.90
C GLY A 309 -17.81 8.10 0.09
N SER A 310 -17.47 8.37 -1.18
CA SER A 310 -18.35 9.12 -2.09
C SER A 310 -19.66 8.39 -2.40
N LEU A 311 -19.62 7.06 -2.53
CA LEU A 311 -20.79 6.21 -2.78
C LEU A 311 -21.72 6.19 -1.57
N ILE A 312 -21.18 6.16 -0.36
CA ILE A 312 -21.97 6.20 0.87
C ILE A 312 -22.69 7.55 1.00
N ILE A 313 -21.97 8.64 0.79
CA ILE A 313 -22.52 9.99 0.82
C ILE A 313 -23.66 10.13 -0.21
N GLN A 314 -23.43 9.66 -1.45
CA GLN A 314 -24.46 9.61 -2.49
C GLN A 314 -25.65 8.75 -2.10
N GLY A 315 -25.43 7.52 -1.62
CA GLY A 315 -26.50 6.58 -1.27
C GLY A 315 -27.43 7.13 -0.19
N ILE A 316 -26.87 7.80 0.81
CA ILE A 316 -27.62 8.44 1.89
C ILE A 316 -28.36 9.69 1.40
N VAL A 317 -27.68 10.61 0.71
CA VAL A 317 -28.26 11.90 0.31
C VAL A 317 -29.28 11.74 -0.81
N ASN A 318 -28.94 10.96 -1.85
CA ASN A 318 -29.79 10.75 -3.02
C ASN A 318 -30.82 9.65 -2.78
N LYS A 319 -30.76 8.95 -1.64
CA LYS A 319 -31.63 7.82 -1.30
C LYS A 319 -31.61 6.72 -2.36
N ARG A 320 -30.44 6.52 -2.99
CA ARG A 320 -30.23 5.49 -4.01
C ARG A 320 -29.50 4.31 -3.38
N PRO A 321 -30.15 3.13 -3.28
CA PRO A 321 -29.52 1.93 -2.73
C PRO A 321 -28.21 1.61 -3.44
N THR A 322 -27.14 1.41 -2.65
CA THR A 322 -25.82 0.97 -3.13
C THR A 322 -25.25 -0.05 -2.15
N VAL A 323 -24.53 -1.05 -2.64
CA VAL A 323 -23.84 -2.02 -1.78
C VAL A 323 -22.38 -1.65 -1.67
N ILE A 324 -21.89 -1.61 -0.43
CA ILE A 324 -20.47 -1.47 -0.08
C ILE A 324 -20.07 -2.62 0.85
N TYR A 325 -18.77 -2.85 1.03
CA TYR A 325 -18.29 -3.79 2.05
C TYR A 325 -17.75 -3.00 3.24
N GLY A 326 -18.52 -2.99 4.32
CA GLY A 326 -18.34 -2.08 5.45
C GLY A 326 -17.90 -2.79 6.71
N ASN A 327 -17.16 -2.08 7.56
CA ASN A 327 -16.69 -2.58 8.85
C ASN A 327 -17.52 -2.04 10.00
N MET A 328 -18.33 -2.91 10.63
CA MET A 328 -19.25 -2.56 11.73
C MET A 328 -19.44 -3.78 12.67
N PRO A 329 -20.08 -3.63 13.85
CA PRO A 329 -20.27 -4.73 14.79
C PRO A 329 -21.15 -5.82 14.19
N ASN A 330 -20.71 -7.08 14.35
CA ASN A 330 -21.32 -8.26 13.75
C ASN A 330 -22.82 -8.38 14.03
N ARG A 331 -23.24 -8.28 15.30
CA ARG A 331 -24.65 -8.37 15.71
C ARG A 331 -25.42 -9.56 15.09
N GLY A 332 -24.73 -10.68 14.86
CA GLY A 332 -25.32 -11.91 14.31
C GLY A 332 -25.42 -11.98 12.78
N VAL A 333 -24.77 -11.06 12.05
CA VAL A 333 -24.67 -11.10 10.57
C VAL A 333 -23.91 -12.33 10.11
N ILE A 334 -22.75 -12.56 10.71
CA ILE A 334 -21.98 -13.80 10.63
C ILE A 334 -22.26 -14.58 11.91
N THR A 335 -23.03 -15.66 11.81
CA THR A 335 -23.70 -16.30 12.95
C THR A 335 -22.77 -17.05 13.88
N ASN A 336 -21.62 -17.49 13.37
CA ASN A 336 -20.60 -18.22 14.13
C ASN A 336 -19.38 -17.35 14.51
N LEU A 337 -19.50 -16.02 14.44
CA LEU A 337 -18.54 -15.07 15.04
C LEU A 337 -19.18 -14.31 16.21
N PRO A 338 -18.40 -13.80 17.18
CA PRO A 338 -18.93 -13.02 18.30
C PRO A 338 -19.74 -11.80 17.85
N ALA A 339 -20.85 -11.49 18.53
CA ALA A 339 -21.70 -10.35 18.18
C ALA A 339 -20.99 -8.98 18.32
N THR A 340 -19.97 -8.91 19.18
CA THR A 340 -19.15 -7.72 19.44
C THR A 340 -17.96 -7.59 18.49
N ALA A 341 -17.66 -8.60 17.67
CA ALA A 341 -16.58 -8.51 16.70
C ALA A 341 -16.92 -7.44 15.65
N ILE A 342 -15.93 -6.66 15.21
CA ILE A 342 -16.07 -5.85 14.00
C ILE A 342 -15.83 -6.79 12.83
N ILE A 343 -16.82 -6.91 11.94
CA ILE A 343 -16.75 -7.73 10.73
C ILE A 343 -16.71 -6.82 9.50
N GLU A 344 -16.16 -7.34 8.41
CA GLU A 344 -16.25 -6.77 7.07
C GLU A 344 -17.29 -7.58 6.28
N GLY A 345 -18.32 -6.93 5.77
CA GLY A 345 -19.41 -7.63 5.10
C GLY A 345 -20.30 -6.73 4.23
N PRO A 346 -21.18 -7.34 3.41
CA PRO A 346 -22.04 -6.65 2.48
C PRO A 346 -23.01 -5.72 3.23
N THR A 347 -22.94 -4.43 2.92
CA THR A 347 -23.68 -3.36 3.58
C THR A 347 -24.48 -2.59 2.53
N LEU A 348 -25.81 -2.66 2.65
CA LEU A 348 -26.72 -1.81 1.90
C LEU A 348 -26.70 -0.40 2.47
N VAL A 349 -26.48 0.58 1.60
CA VAL A 349 -26.52 2.01 1.93
C VAL A 349 -27.68 2.65 1.20
N ASP A 350 -28.56 3.31 1.95
CA ASP A 350 -29.69 4.08 1.40
C ASP A 350 -30.03 5.28 2.29
N GLY A 351 -31.16 5.94 2.02
CA GLY A 351 -31.62 7.12 2.76
C GLY A 351 -31.95 6.87 4.23
N THR A 352 -32.01 5.61 4.67
CA THR A 352 -32.26 5.23 6.07
C THR A 352 -30.98 4.83 6.81
N GLY A 353 -29.85 4.69 6.11
CA GLY A 353 -28.53 4.52 6.70
C GLY A 353 -27.77 3.31 6.15
N LEU A 354 -27.11 2.60 7.05
CA LEU A 354 -26.19 1.49 6.77
C LEU A 354 -26.78 0.20 7.33
N HIS A 355 -27.01 -0.79 6.46
CA HIS A 355 -27.69 -2.04 6.83
C HIS A 355 -26.87 -3.24 6.35
N PHE A 356 -26.40 -4.06 7.28
CA PHE A 356 -25.77 -5.32 6.89
C PHE A 356 -26.78 -6.28 6.26
N ALA A 357 -26.35 -6.94 5.18
CA ALA A 357 -27.01 -8.15 4.71
C ALA A 357 -26.55 -9.35 5.54
N HIS A 358 -27.47 -10.28 5.83
CA HIS A 358 -27.15 -11.51 6.54
C HIS A 358 -26.21 -12.39 5.71
N VAL A 359 -25.16 -12.94 6.35
CA VAL A 359 -24.16 -13.81 5.70
C VAL A 359 -24.37 -15.28 6.10
N GLY A 360 -24.69 -15.54 7.36
CA GLY A 360 -24.81 -16.90 7.90
C GLY A 360 -23.51 -17.43 8.49
N GLU A 361 -23.32 -18.74 8.46
CA GLU A 361 -22.12 -19.39 9.00
C GLU A 361 -20.96 -19.35 8.01
N LEU A 362 -19.78 -18.98 8.50
CA LEU A 362 -18.55 -19.18 7.73
C LEU A 362 -18.04 -20.61 7.89
N PRO A 363 -17.38 -21.18 6.86
CA PRO A 363 -16.68 -22.46 7.00
C PRO A 363 -15.70 -22.49 8.19
N PRO A 364 -15.62 -23.60 8.94
CA PRO A 364 -14.85 -23.67 10.19
C PRO A 364 -13.36 -23.28 10.05
N GLN A 365 -12.73 -23.61 8.93
CA GLN A 365 -11.33 -23.27 8.67
C GLN A 365 -11.11 -21.75 8.51
N LEU A 366 -12.10 -21.01 8.02
CA LEU A 366 -12.02 -19.55 7.89
C LEU A 366 -12.23 -18.89 9.25
N VAL A 367 -13.16 -19.41 10.06
CA VAL A 367 -13.35 -19.00 11.46
C VAL A 367 -12.07 -19.24 12.25
N GLY A 368 -11.48 -20.43 12.15
CA GLY A 368 -10.23 -20.78 12.82
C GLY A 368 -9.06 -19.87 12.42
N TYR A 369 -9.01 -19.41 11.17
CA TYR A 369 -8.01 -18.46 10.70
C TYR A 369 -8.20 -17.06 11.32
N MET A 370 -9.44 -16.57 11.44
CA MET A 370 -9.75 -15.23 11.95
C MET A 370 -9.81 -15.13 13.48
N GLN A 371 -10.16 -16.21 14.17
CA GLN A 371 -10.48 -16.18 15.60
C GLN A 371 -9.36 -15.59 16.48
N PRO A 372 -8.06 -15.90 16.28
CA PRO A 372 -6.99 -15.30 17.07
C PRO A 372 -6.96 -13.77 16.97
N HIS A 373 -7.22 -13.22 15.78
CA HIS A 373 -7.27 -11.78 15.52
C HIS A 373 -8.51 -11.12 16.13
N ILE A 374 -9.67 -11.80 16.09
CA ILE A 374 -10.88 -11.33 16.78
C ILE A 374 -10.65 -11.22 18.29
N VAL A 375 -9.95 -12.20 18.88
CA VAL A 375 -9.57 -12.17 20.30
C VAL A 375 -8.60 -11.03 20.58
N GLN A 376 -7.61 -10.81 19.72
CA GLN A 376 -6.70 -9.67 19.80
C GLN A 376 -7.45 -8.33 19.79
N HIS A 377 -8.42 -8.15 18.89
CA HIS A 377 -9.23 -6.93 18.81
C HIS A 377 -10.04 -6.66 20.09
N GLU A 378 -10.62 -7.70 20.70
CA GLU A 378 -11.37 -7.57 21.95
C GLU A 378 -10.44 -7.26 23.14
N LEU A 379 -9.27 -7.92 23.22
CA LEU A 379 -8.27 -7.64 24.24
C LEU A 379 -7.70 -6.22 24.10
N PHE A 380 -7.54 -5.74 22.87
CA PHE A 380 -7.12 -4.36 22.62
C PHE A 380 -8.08 -3.36 23.27
N ILE A 381 -9.38 -3.46 22.95
CA ILE A 381 -10.32 -2.43 23.40
C ILE A 381 -10.50 -2.49 24.91
N ARG A 382 -10.40 -3.68 25.52
CA ARG A 382 -10.37 -3.83 26.97
C ARG A 382 -9.11 -3.23 27.60
N ALA A 383 -7.92 -3.45 27.02
CA ALA A 383 -6.70 -2.82 27.50
C ALA A 383 -6.87 -1.28 27.55
N ALA A 384 -7.40 -0.70 26.47
CA ALA A 384 -7.58 0.74 26.34
C ALA A 384 -8.67 1.32 27.25
N MET A 385 -9.79 0.61 27.45
CA MET A 385 -10.91 1.09 28.28
C MET A 385 -10.73 0.80 29.77
N GLU A 386 -10.17 -0.37 30.11
CA GLU A 386 -10.02 -0.83 31.51
C GLU A 386 -8.66 -0.42 32.11
N GLY A 387 -7.74 0.09 31.28
CA GLY A 387 -6.38 0.44 31.70
C GLY A 387 -5.52 -0.78 32.05
N ARG A 388 -5.90 -1.97 31.58
CA ARG A 388 -5.27 -3.24 31.92
C ARG A 388 -4.09 -3.55 31.02
N ARG A 389 -2.88 -3.34 31.55
CA ARG A 389 -1.62 -3.65 30.88
C ARG A 389 -1.49 -5.12 30.49
N ASP A 390 -2.05 -6.05 31.27
CA ASP A 390 -1.96 -7.47 30.96
C ASP A 390 -2.79 -7.92 29.75
N HIS A 391 -3.84 -7.18 29.39
CA HIS A 391 -4.54 -7.41 28.12
C HIS A 391 -3.64 -7.10 26.91
N VAL A 392 -2.65 -6.20 27.04
CA VAL A 392 -1.64 -5.94 26.00
C VAL A 392 -0.81 -7.20 25.74
N TYR A 393 -0.37 -7.87 26.81
CA TYR A 393 0.41 -9.09 26.71
C TYR A 393 -0.41 -10.22 26.07
N GLN A 394 -1.64 -10.39 26.54
CA GLN A 394 -2.54 -11.42 26.03
C GLN A 394 -2.86 -11.20 24.54
N ALA A 395 -3.10 -9.96 24.13
CA ALA A 395 -3.33 -9.61 22.72
C ALA A 395 -2.12 -9.99 21.84
N ALA A 396 -0.90 -9.72 22.31
CA ALA A 396 0.33 -10.10 21.62
C ALA A 396 0.59 -11.63 21.65
N MET A 397 0.17 -12.33 22.70
CA MET A 397 0.28 -13.79 22.79
C MET A 397 -0.65 -14.52 21.82
N PHE A 398 -1.83 -13.98 21.54
CA PHE A 398 -2.78 -14.56 20.58
C PHE A 398 -2.51 -14.13 19.14
N ASP A 399 -1.58 -13.21 18.91
CA ASP A 399 -1.07 -12.93 17.57
C ASP A 399 -0.31 -14.15 17.02
N PRO A 400 -0.75 -14.78 15.92
CA PRO A 400 -0.15 -16.02 15.44
C PRO A 400 1.32 -15.89 15.03
N LEU A 401 1.71 -14.73 14.47
CA LEU A 401 3.08 -14.47 14.06
C LEU A 401 4.00 -14.33 15.28
N THR A 402 3.57 -13.56 16.27
CA THR A 402 4.31 -13.37 17.53
C THR A 402 4.46 -14.68 18.29
N ALA A 403 3.36 -15.41 18.48
CA ALA A 403 3.35 -16.69 19.17
C ALA A 403 4.27 -17.74 18.53
N ALA A 404 4.40 -17.71 17.20
CA ALA A 404 5.28 -18.61 16.47
C ALA A 404 6.76 -18.21 16.49
N THR A 405 7.05 -16.96 16.87
CA THR A 405 8.40 -16.37 16.79
C THR A 405 9.15 -16.40 18.12
N MET A 406 8.47 -16.19 19.25
CA MET A 406 9.15 -16.01 20.54
C MET A 406 8.37 -16.58 21.73
N SER A 407 9.07 -16.81 22.85
CA SER A 407 8.48 -17.31 24.10
C SER A 407 7.64 -16.26 24.82
N THR A 408 6.74 -16.70 25.71
CA THR A 408 5.83 -15.82 26.46
C THR A 408 6.54 -14.73 27.26
N ASP A 409 7.67 -15.06 27.91
CA ASP A 409 8.43 -14.07 28.68
C ASP A 409 9.00 -12.97 27.78
N ARG A 410 9.43 -13.33 26.56
CA ARG A 410 9.93 -12.37 25.56
C ARG A 410 8.80 -11.52 24.99
N ILE A 411 7.58 -12.06 24.85
CA ILE A 411 6.39 -11.29 24.46
C ILE A 411 6.09 -10.22 25.50
N VAL A 412 6.02 -10.59 26.79
CA VAL A 412 5.76 -9.63 27.89
C VAL A 412 6.85 -8.55 27.94
N GLU A 413 8.11 -8.95 27.82
CA GLU A 413 9.25 -8.03 27.78
C GLU A 413 9.15 -7.03 26.62
N MET A 414 8.87 -7.50 25.40
CA MET A 414 8.71 -6.66 24.22
C MET A 414 7.54 -5.68 24.38
N CYS A 415 6.40 -6.14 24.89
CA CYS A 415 5.25 -5.28 25.18
C CYS A 415 5.60 -4.20 26.21
N ASP A 416 6.38 -4.53 27.24
CA ASP A 416 6.82 -3.55 28.22
C ASP A 416 7.76 -2.49 27.64
N GLU A 417 8.65 -2.88 26.74
CA GLU A 417 9.52 -1.94 26.01
C GLU A 417 8.70 -1.04 25.08
N LEU A 418 7.73 -1.58 24.33
CA LEU A 418 6.82 -0.81 23.49
C LEU A 418 5.95 0.17 24.29
N ILE A 419 5.45 -0.24 25.46
CA ILE A 419 4.71 0.64 26.38
C ILE A 419 5.61 1.79 26.84
N ALA A 420 6.84 1.50 27.26
CA ALA A 420 7.78 2.52 27.70
C ALA A 420 8.19 3.48 26.57
N ALA A 421 8.35 2.97 25.35
CA ALA A 421 8.71 3.74 24.18
C ALA A 421 7.62 4.74 23.76
N HIS A 422 6.37 4.26 23.67
CA HIS A 422 5.24 5.11 23.25
C HIS A 422 4.72 6.02 24.36
N GLY A 423 4.89 5.65 25.64
CA GLY A 423 4.61 6.50 26.79
C GLY A 423 3.23 7.16 26.76
N ASP A 424 3.20 8.49 26.88
CA ASP A 424 1.97 9.28 26.97
C ASP A 424 1.12 9.29 25.69
N ALA A 425 1.61 8.73 24.58
CA ALA A 425 0.80 8.53 23.38
C ALA A 425 -0.26 7.42 23.57
N LEU A 426 -0.07 6.52 24.54
CA LEU A 426 -0.98 5.43 24.84
C LEU A 426 -2.06 5.85 25.86
N PRO A 427 -3.20 5.15 25.95
CA PRO A 427 -4.08 5.25 27.11
C PRO A 427 -3.33 4.91 28.39
N LYS A 428 -3.87 5.33 29.54
CA LYS A 428 -3.32 4.93 30.84
C LYS A 428 -3.46 3.42 31.01
N LEU A 429 -2.34 2.73 31.25
CA LEU A 429 -2.25 1.29 31.45
C LEU A 429 -1.74 0.96 32.87
N ASP A 430 -2.27 1.65 33.86
CA ASP A 430 -1.85 1.63 35.27
C ASP A 430 -2.87 0.93 36.20
N ALA A 431 -3.94 0.37 35.65
CA ALA A 431 -4.89 -0.40 36.43
C ALA A 431 -4.24 -1.69 36.98
N LYS A 432 -4.79 -2.19 38.09
CA LYS A 432 -4.33 -3.45 38.70
C LYS A 432 -4.44 -4.59 37.68
N THR A 433 -3.31 -5.24 37.39
CA THR A 433 -3.24 -6.41 36.51
C THR A 433 -3.36 -7.72 37.29
N LEU A 434 -3.74 -8.78 36.59
CA LEU A 434 -3.73 -10.16 37.09
C LEU A 434 -2.45 -10.90 36.66
N VAL A 435 -1.81 -10.44 35.59
CA VAL A 435 -0.54 -10.99 35.08
C VAL A 435 0.62 -10.06 35.46
N PRO A 436 1.77 -10.59 35.90
CA PRO A 436 2.95 -9.79 36.19
C PRO A 436 3.54 -9.16 34.93
N THR A 437 4.22 -8.02 35.11
CA THR A 437 5.06 -7.43 34.06
C THR A 437 6.40 -8.18 33.96
N SER A 438 7.24 -7.82 33.00
CA SER A 438 8.60 -8.38 32.87
C SER A 438 9.53 -8.03 34.05
N GLY A 439 9.15 -7.06 34.88
CA GLY A 439 10.00 -6.50 35.95
C GLY A 439 11.19 -5.68 35.44
N LYS A 440 11.38 -5.57 34.12
CA LYS A 440 12.49 -4.80 33.51
C LYS A 440 12.12 -3.33 33.33
N LYS A 441 13.14 -2.47 33.32
CA LYS A 441 13.02 -1.06 32.98
C LYS A 441 13.61 -0.83 31.60
N PHE A 442 12.91 -0.08 30.78
CA PHE A 442 13.35 0.28 29.44
C PHE A 442 13.59 1.79 29.34
N PRO A 443 14.64 2.22 28.64
CA PRO A 443 14.82 3.63 28.34
C PRO A 443 13.70 4.13 27.43
N LYS A 444 13.44 5.43 27.46
CA LYS A 444 12.56 6.06 26.48
C LYS A 444 13.22 5.95 25.10
N VAL A 445 12.45 5.56 24.09
CA VAL A 445 12.87 5.57 22.69
C VAL A 445 12.34 6.86 22.06
N ASP A 446 13.24 7.64 21.44
CA ASP A 446 12.84 8.79 20.64
C ASP A 446 12.71 8.36 19.17
N GLY A 447 11.48 8.36 18.66
CA GLY A 447 11.20 8.02 17.26
C GLY A 447 11.96 8.89 16.26
N LYS A 448 12.32 10.13 16.62
CA LYS A 448 13.15 11.01 15.76
C LYS A 448 14.59 10.53 15.64
N VAL A 449 15.13 9.92 16.68
CA VAL A 449 16.46 9.31 16.65
C VAL A 449 16.46 8.09 15.73
N LEU A 450 15.42 7.24 15.83
CA LEU A 450 15.25 6.14 14.89
C LEU A 450 15.08 6.64 13.46
N ARG A 451 14.31 7.72 13.27
CA ARG A 451 14.11 8.33 11.95
C ARG A 451 15.42 8.82 11.35
N LYS A 452 16.22 9.56 12.13
CA LYS A 452 17.54 9.99 11.70
C LYS A 452 18.42 8.78 11.33
N SER A 453 18.42 7.73 12.15
CA SER A 453 19.20 6.52 11.87
C SER A 453 18.73 5.83 10.59
N TRP A 454 17.43 5.79 10.32
CA TRP A 454 16.86 5.28 9.09
C TRP A 454 17.31 6.11 7.88
N ASP A 455 17.17 7.43 7.95
CA ASP A 455 17.54 8.35 6.87
C ASP A 455 19.06 8.28 6.59
N ASP A 456 19.89 8.20 7.63
CA ASP A 456 21.35 8.00 7.50
C ASP A 456 21.67 6.67 6.79
N ALA A 457 20.94 5.60 7.11
CA ALA A 457 21.11 4.29 6.49
C ALA A 457 20.68 4.30 5.01
N GLN A 458 19.54 4.94 4.69
CA GLN A 458 19.11 5.11 3.29
C GLN A 458 20.11 5.95 2.50
N ALA A 459 20.57 7.08 3.06
CA ALA A 459 21.57 7.92 2.40
C ALA A 459 22.90 7.20 2.18
N LYS A 460 23.28 6.26 3.07
CA LYS A 460 24.45 5.41 2.88
C LYS A 460 24.23 4.39 1.76
N ALA A 461 23.08 3.71 1.74
CA ALA A 461 22.72 2.77 0.68
C ALA A 461 22.64 3.48 -0.69
N ASP A 462 22.05 4.68 -0.74
CA ASP A 462 21.92 5.49 -1.96
C ASP A 462 23.27 5.85 -2.60
N LYS A 463 24.35 5.97 -1.83
CA LYS A 463 25.70 6.23 -2.36
C LYS A 463 26.26 5.08 -3.19
N GLU A 464 25.76 3.86 -3.02
CA GLU A 464 26.22 2.70 -3.77
C GLU A 464 25.50 2.56 -5.13
N TYR A 465 24.41 3.32 -5.34
CA TYR A 465 23.63 3.29 -6.58
C TYR A 465 24.13 4.30 -7.63
N LEU A 466 23.91 3.96 -8.90
CA LEU A 466 24.18 4.81 -10.05
C LEU A 466 22.97 5.69 -10.36
N HIS A 467 23.19 7.01 -10.41
CA HIS A 467 22.09 7.99 -10.47
C HIS A 467 21.84 8.62 -11.83
N ALA A 468 22.88 8.86 -12.62
CA ALA A 468 22.74 9.52 -13.91
C ALA A 468 22.62 8.49 -15.04
N TRP A 469 21.53 8.54 -15.79
CA TRP A 469 21.24 7.62 -16.88
C TRP A 469 20.85 8.36 -18.15
N HIS A 470 21.12 7.73 -19.30
CA HIS A 470 20.44 8.02 -20.55
C HIS A 470 19.51 6.84 -20.83
N ILE A 471 18.26 7.10 -21.19
CA ILE A 471 17.26 6.07 -21.45
C ILE A 471 16.75 6.16 -22.89
N LEU A 472 16.39 5.03 -23.48
CA LEU A 472 15.86 4.91 -24.83
C LEU A 472 14.72 3.90 -24.88
N GLY A 473 13.62 4.29 -25.51
CA GLY A 473 12.45 3.43 -25.69
C GLY A 473 11.16 4.24 -25.92
N ALA A 474 10.00 3.60 -25.97
CA ALA A 474 9.79 2.15 -25.87
C ALA A 474 9.82 1.47 -27.26
N PHE A 475 10.50 0.33 -27.38
CA PHE A 475 10.42 -0.53 -28.55
C PHE A 475 9.32 -1.56 -28.33
N LEU A 476 8.30 -1.58 -29.18
CA LEU A 476 7.15 -2.46 -29.00
C LEU A 476 7.49 -3.92 -29.32
N ALA A 477 6.92 -4.85 -28.55
CA ALA A 477 6.95 -6.25 -28.92
C ALA A 477 6.21 -6.49 -30.25
N THR A 478 6.70 -7.44 -31.04
CA THR A 478 6.10 -7.79 -32.34
C THR A 478 4.80 -8.59 -32.19
N LYS A 479 4.56 -9.18 -31.02
CA LYS A 479 3.33 -9.87 -30.63
C LYS A 479 2.99 -9.54 -29.18
N GLU A 480 1.69 -9.44 -28.89
CA GLU A 480 1.17 -9.21 -27.55
C GLU A 480 1.50 -10.41 -26.63
N GLY A 481 1.94 -10.14 -25.39
CA GLY A 481 2.33 -11.18 -24.44
C GLY A 481 3.74 -11.77 -24.62
N GLU A 482 4.39 -11.54 -25.76
CA GLU A 482 5.72 -12.08 -26.08
C GLU A 482 6.78 -10.95 -26.06
N VAL A 483 7.14 -10.46 -24.87
CA VAL A 483 8.31 -9.59 -24.69
C VAL A 483 9.41 -10.35 -23.94
N SER A 484 10.65 -10.22 -24.40
CA SER A 484 11.83 -10.90 -23.87
C SER A 484 13.07 -10.05 -24.08
N THR A 485 14.03 -10.10 -23.15
CA THR A 485 15.32 -9.42 -23.31
C THR A 485 16.13 -9.91 -24.52
N GLU A 486 15.79 -11.09 -25.07
CA GLU A 486 16.44 -11.67 -26.26
C GLU A 486 15.90 -11.14 -27.59
N MET A 487 14.77 -10.42 -27.60
CA MET A 487 14.23 -9.86 -28.85
C MET A 487 15.11 -8.74 -29.39
N THR A 488 15.38 -8.75 -30.69
CA THR A 488 16.22 -7.73 -31.34
C THR A 488 15.45 -6.46 -31.70
N THR A 489 16.01 -5.30 -31.37
CA THR A 489 15.52 -3.97 -31.77
C THR A 489 16.46 -3.31 -32.79
N ALA A 490 16.01 -2.19 -33.38
CA ALA A 490 16.87 -1.38 -34.23
C ALA A 490 18.11 -0.83 -33.50
N PHE A 491 18.01 -0.62 -32.19
CA PHE A 491 19.16 -0.21 -31.37
C PHE A 491 20.16 -1.37 -31.18
N ASP A 492 19.70 -2.61 -30.98
CA ASP A 492 20.62 -3.75 -30.81
C ASP A 492 21.54 -3.93 -32.03
N ALA A 493 21.01 -3.74 -33.24
CA ALA A 493 21.79 -3.82 -34.48
C ALA A 493 22.85 -2.69 -34.59
N ASP A 494 22.57 -1.53 -34.01
CA ASP A 494 23.50 -0.40 -33.95
C ASP A 494 24.55 -0.60 -32.83
N PHE A 495 24.13 -1.07 -31.66
CA PHE A 495 25.02 -1.40 -30.54
C PHE A 495 26.01 -2.51 -30.89
N ALA A 496 25.59 -3.53 -31.64
CA ALA A 496 26.46 -4.63 -32.08
C ALA A 496 27.68 -4.18 -32.91
N LYS A 497 27.64 -2.98 -33.51
CA LYS A 497 28.78 -2.40 -34.25
C LYS A 497 29.86 -1.83 -33.32
N ARG A 498 29.53 -1.59 -32.04
CA ARG A 498 30.37 -0.89 -31.05
C ARG A 498 30.84 -1.85 -29.96
N LYS A 499 31.88 -2.63 -30.28
CA LYS A 499 32.44 -3.68 -29.40
C LYS A 499 32.98 -3.17 -28.06
N ASP A 500 33.22 -1.87 -27.92
CA ASP A 500 33.72 -1.22 -26.70
C ASP A 500 32.58 -0.79 -25.75
N GLY A 501 31.34 -1.15 -26.06
CA GLY A 501 30.15 -0.81 -25.27
C GLY A 501 29.72 0.65 -25.39
N SER A 502 30.24 1.41 -26.35
CA SER A 502 29.80 2.78 -26.60
C SER A 502 28.39 2.85 -27.19
N VAL A 503 27.69 3.95 -26.89
CA VAL A 503 26.36 4.26 -27.41
C VAL A 503 26.39 5.65 -28.04
N ASP A 504 25.80 5.79 -29.22
CA ASP A 504 25.57 7.11 -29.83
C ASP A 504 24.29 7.73 -29.28
N LEU A 505 24.47 8.65 -28.32
CA LEU A 505 23.36 9.34 -27.66
C LEU A 505 22.62 10.32 -28.57
N ALA A 506 23.17 10.67 -29.74
CA ALA A 506 22.51 11.53 -30.73
C ALA A 506 21.66 10.72 -31.74
N ALA A 507 21.81 9.39 -31.76
CA ALA A 507 21.07 8.53 -32.67
C ALA A 507 19.57 8.54 -32.36
N THR A 508 18.79 8.38 -33.43
CA THR A 508 17.33 8.23 -33.36
C THR A 508 16.92 6.93 -34.03
N TYR A 509 15.85 6.31 -33.53
CA TYR A 509 15.37 5.01 -33.99
C TYR A 509 13.90 5.10 -34.33
N GLN A 510 13.53 4.49 -35.45
CA GLN A 510 12.13 4.40 -35.86
C GLN A 510 11.47 3.22 -35.14
N VAL A 511 10.31 3.45 -34.53
CA VAL A 511 9.47 2.41 -33.94
C VAL A 511 8.12 2.34 -34.65
N GLY A 512 7.64 1.11 -34.83
CA GLY A 512 6.33 0.84 -35.44
C GLY A 512 5.18 1.44 -34.61
N ALA A 513 4.03 1.66 -35.25
CA ALA A 513 2.83 2.11 -34.56
C ALA A 513 2.27 1.01 -33.62
N LEU A 514 1.61 1.43 -32.54
CA LEU A 514 0.83 0.55 -31.66
C LEU A 514 -0.06 -0.37 -32.50
N ALA A 515 0.03 -1.68 -32.31
CA ALA A 515 -1.00 -2.59 -32.80
C ALA A 515 -2.35 -2.18 -32.21
N LYS A 516 -3.42 -2.24 -33.02
CA LYS A 516 -4.77 -1.80 -32.65
C LYS A 516 -5.19 -2.41 -31.30
N VAL A 517 -5.42 -1.57 -30.29
CA VAL A 517 -6.26 -1.96 -29.15
C VAL A 517 -7.65 -2.20 -29.72
N ALA A 518 -8.29 -3.30 -29.34
CA ALA A 518 -9.62 -3.69 -29.82
C ALA A 518 -10.65 -2.59 -29.49
N GLY A 519 -10.91 -1.68 -30.45
CA GLY A 519 -11.87 -0.59 -30.30
C GLY A 519 -11.53 0.67 -31.12
N GLY A 520 -11.71 0.60 -32.45
CA GLY A 520 -11.99 1.74 -33.34
C GLY A 520 -11.11 3.00 -33.28
N GLY A 521 -10.00 3.03 -34.02
CA GLY A 521 -9.25 4.25 -34.34
C GLY A 521 -8.29 4.03 -35.52
N THR A 522 -8.10 5.04 -36.37
CA THR A 522 -7.25 5.00 -37.58
C THR A 522 -5.77 4.86 -37.23
N GLY A 523 -5.04 3.99 -37.95
CA GLY A 523 -3.62 3.67 -37.70
C GLY A 523 -2.70 4.89 -37.74
N GLY A 524 -1.87 5.03 -36.70
CA GLY A 524 -0.91 6.14 -36.55
C GLY A 524 0.40 5.94 -37.33
N GLN A 525 1.10 7.05 -37.58
CA GLN A 525 2.40 7.10 -38.25
C GLN A 525 3.54 6.49 -37.40
N ALA A 526 4.60 6.02 -38.06
CA ALA A 526 5.86 5.64 -37.41
C ALA A 526 6.39 6.79 -36.54
N LYS A 527 6.84 6.48 -35.32
CA LYS A 527 7.35 7.46 -34.36
C LYS A 527 8.87 7.31 -34.26
N SER A 528 9.58 8.43 -34.24
CA SER A 528 11.02 8.46 -33.96
C SER A 528 11.24 8.58 -32.45
N ILE A 529 12.11 7.75 -31.88
CA ILE A 529 12.55 7.82 -30.48
C ILE A 529 14.04 8.15 -30.39
N ALA A 530 14.43 8.83 -29.32
CA ALA A 530 15.79 9.31 -29.06
C ALA A 530 16.16 9.10 -27.60
N TRP A 531 17.46 9.12 -27.30
CA TRP A 531 17.96 9.07 -25.93
C TRP A 531 17.51 10.29 -25.12
N LYS A 532 17.11 10.06 -23.88
CA LYS A 532 16.74 11.11 -22.92
C LYS A 532 17.54 10.95 -21.65
N LYS A 533 17.88 12.05 -20.98
CA LYS A 533 18.44 11.98 -19.63
C LYS A 533 17.36 11.51 -18.65
N ALA A 534 17.75 10.64 -17.74
CA ALA A 534 16.97 10.21 -16.60
C ALA A 534 17.86 10.21 -15.37
N GLU A 535 17.27 10.55 -14.24
CA GLU A 535 17.91 10.44 -12.94
C GLU A 535 17.15 9.38 -12.16
N SER A 536 17.88 8.57 -11.38
CA SER A 536 17.21 7.69 -10.43
C SER A 536 16.67 8.46 -9.23
N GLY A 537 15.63 7.92 -8.61
CA GLY A 537 15.19 8.32 -7.28
C GLY A 537 15.99 7.61 -6.18
N LYS A 538 15.39 7.54 -4.99
CA LYS A 538 15.90 6.74 -3.87
C LYS A 538 16.16 5.28 -4.26
N GLN A 539 17.13 4.66 -3.61
CA GLN A 539 17.59 3.29 -3.87
C GLN A 539 18.03 3.05 -5.32
N GLY A 540 18.41 4.11 -6.03
CA GLY A 540 18.84 4.03 -7.42
C GLY A 540 17.74 3.67 -8.42
N PHE A 541 16.45 3.78 -8.06
CA PHE A 541 15.37 3.37 -8.94
C PHE A 541 15.13 4.37 -10.09
N VAL A 542 15.27 3.89 -11.32
CA VAL A 542 14.94 4.61 -12.56
C VAL A 542 13.56 4.17 -13.03
N ASP A 543 12.58 5.06 -12.91
CA ASP A 543 11.19 4.84 -13.32
C ASP A 543 11.03 5.08 -14.83
N LEU A 544 11.14 3.99 -15.61
CA LEU A 544 10.97 4.03 -17.06
C LEU A 544 9.51 4.17 -17.47
N GLY A 545 8.56 3.69 -16.65
CA GLY A 545 7.13 3.85 -16.88
C GLY A 545 6.75 5.33 -16.99
N LYS A 546 7.23 6.14 -16.04
CA LYS A 546 7.04 7.59 -16.07
C LYS A 546 7.84 8.27 -17.18
N ALA A 547 9.06 7.84 -17.45
CA ALA A 547 9.95 8.56 -18.35
C ALA A 547 9.71 8.27 -19.84
N LEU A 548 9.20 7.07 -20.16
CA LEU A 548 8.97 6.60 -21.52
C LEU A 548 7.47 6.45 -21.86
N GLU A 549 6.58 6.43 -20.87
CA GLU A 549 5.13 6.21 -21.03
C GLU A 549 4.81 5.03 -21.97
N PRO A 550 5.40 3.84 -21.76
CA PRO A 550 5.27 2.74 -22.69
C PRO A 550 3.86 2.13 -22.62
N PRO A 551 3.36 1.53 -23.71
CA PRO A 551 2.32 0.50 -23.58
C PRO A 551 2.89 -0.75 -22.90
N GLN A 552 2.00 -1.65 -22.46
CA GLN A 552 2.40 -3.00 -22.01
C GLN A 552 3.15 -3.74 -23.13
N PHE A 553 4.04 -4.67 -22.75
CA PHE A 553 4.85 -5.48 -23.68
C PHE A 553 5.83 -4.66 -24.54
N ALA A 554 6.78 -4.00 -23.87
CA ALA A 554 7.77 -3.15 -24.52
C ALA A 554 9.21 -3.41 -24.04
N LEU A 555 10.19 -3.01 -24.83
CA LEU A 555 11.61 -3.01 -24.51
C LEU A 555 12.13 -1.57 -24.32
N GLY A 556 13.08 -1.43 -23.41
CA GLY A 556 13.77 -0.18 -23.15
C GLY A 556 15.21 -0.42 -22.81
N TYR A 557 15.98 0.65 -22.91
CA TYR A 557 17.40 0.65 -22.66
C TYR A 557 17.77 1.79 -21.71
N ALA A 558 18.79 1.55 -20.90
CA ALA A 558 19.43 2.56 -20.07
C ALA A 558 20.94 2.45 -20.20
N TYR A 559 21.61 3.59 -20.31
CA TYR A 559 23.05 3.69 -20.51
C TYR A 559 23.66 4.67 -19.50
N THR A 560 24.79 4.29 -18.91
CA THR A 560 25.60 5.18 -18.08
C THR A 560 27.09 4.85 -18.18
N GLU A 561 27.91 5.76 -17.67
CA GLU A 561 29.36 5.61 -17.59
C GLU A 561 29.81 5.75 -16.14
N VAL A 562 30.70 4.84 -15.72
CA VAL A 562 31.22 4.76 -14.35
C VAL A 562 32.74 4.80 -14.39
N ASP A 563 33.34 5.74 -13.68
CA ASP A 563 34.80 5.82 -13.55
C ASP A 563 35.29 4.92 -12.41
N SER A 564 36.31 4.10 -12.68
CA SER A 564 37.02 3.30 -11.68
C SER A 564 38.47 3.77 -11.60
N VAL A 565 38.94 4.10 -10.39
CA VAL A 565 40.30 4.66 -10.16
C VAL A 565 41.40 3.69 -10.61
N HIS A 566 41.17 2.39 -10.46
CA HIS A 566 42.04 1.32 -10.94
C HIS A 566 41.19 0.18 -11.51
N ALA A 567 41.82 -0.73 -12.26
CA ALA A 567 41.15 -1.94 -12.72
C ALA A 567 40.87 -2.86 -11.52
N ARG A 568 39.63 -3.30 -11.33
CA ARG A 568 39.21 -4.08 -10.16
C ARG A 568 38.08 -5.03 -10.46
N GLU A 569 38.00 -6.09 -9.67
CA GLU A 569 36.80 -6.91 -9.57
C GLU A 569 35.89 -6.36 -8.47
N THR A 570 34.60 -6.32 -8.74
CA THR A 570 33.59 -5.85 -7.80
C THR A 570 32.28 -6.55 -8.05
N VAL A 571 31.33 -6.40 -7.13
CA VAL A 571 29.98 -6.95 -7.27
C VAL A 571 29.07 -5.81 -7.67
N MET A 572 28.50 -5.90 -8.86
CA MET A 572 27.39 -5.06 -9.29
C MET A 572 26.10 -5.65 -8.71
N SER A 573 25.33 -4.83 -8.02
CA SER A 573 23.96 -5.16 -7.63
C SER A 573 22.99 -4.57 -8.63
N CYS A 574 21.92 -5.28 -8.98
CA CYS A 574 20.82 -4.71 -9.74
C CYS A 574 19.48 -5.30 -9.34
N GLY A 575 18.42 -4.58 -9.68
CA GLY A 575 17.04 -5.03 -9.49
C GLY A 575 16.20 -4.48 -10.62
N SER A 576 15.22 -5.24 -11.10
CA SER A 576 14.30 -4.79 -12.14
C SER A 576 12.89 -5.26 -11.83
N ARG A 577 11.91 -4.45 -12.21
CA ARG A 577 10.58 -5.01 -12.49
C ARG A 577 10.68 -5.64 -13.87
N ASP A 578 10.27 -6.89 -13.99
CA ASP A 578 10.38 -7.67 -15.21
C ASP A 578 11.85 -7.95 -15.63
N GLY A 579 12.08 -8.36 -16.90
CA GLY A 579 13.35 -8.92 -17.35
C GLY A 579 14.44 -7.86 -17.52
N ILE A 580 15.70 -8.23 -17.24
CA ILE A 580 16.88 -7.37 -17.33
C ILE A 580 18.05 -8.11 -18.00
N LYS A 581 18.78 -7.39 -18.86
CA LYS A 581 20.06 -7.83 -19.43
C LYS A 581 21.06 -6.71 -19.33
N VAL A 582 22.28 -7.01 -18.88
CA VAL A 582 23.31 -6.01 -18.57
C VAL A 582 24.58 -6.30 -19.34
N TRP A 583 25.14 -5.25 -19.95
CA TRP A 583 26.47 -5.25 -20.54
C TRP A 583 27.41 -4.29 -19.80
N VAL A 584 28.65 -4.72 -19.60
CA VAL A 584 29.74 -3.91 -19.09
C VAL A 584 30.83 -3.89 -20.16
N ASN A 585 31.17 -2.71 -20.65
CA ASN A 585 32.19 -2.50 -21.70
C ASN A 585 31.95 -3.35 -22.97
N GLY A 586 30.68 -3.59 -23.32
CA GLY A 586 30.27 -4.37 -24.50
C GLY A 586 30.12 -5.87 -24.25
N GLU A 587 30.49 -6.38 -23.07
CA GLU A 587 30.35 -7.79 -22.69
C GLU A 587 29.08 -8.00 -21.86
N ALA A 588 28.25 -8.98 -22.23
CA ALA A 588 27.05 -9.31 -21.47
C ALA A 588 27.45 -10.03 -20.17
N VAL A 589 27.13 -9.44 -19.02
CA VAL A 589 27.50 -9.96 -17.70
C VAL A 589 26.34 -10.55 -16.92
N HIS A 590 25.10 -10.18 -17.27
CA HIS A 590 23.91 -10.62 -16.54
C HIS A 590 22.69 -10.71 -17.46
N THR A 591 21.84 -11.71 -17.25
CA THR A 591 20.54 -11.84 -17.94
C THR A 591 19.55 -12.58 -17.05
N VAL A 592 18.40 -11.96 -16.81
CA VAL A 592 17.24 -12.54 -16.14
C VAL A 592 16.02 -12.17 -16.97
N ASP A 593 15.37 -13.16 -17.58
CA ASP A 593 14.23 -12.93 -18.49
C ASP A 593 12.95 -13.55 -17.91
N VAL A 594 12.54 -13.07 -16.74
CA VAL A 594 11.35 -13.56 -16.02
C VAL A 594 10.51 -12.42 -15.47
N GLY A 595 9.19 -12.58 -15.47
CA GLY A 595 8.27 -11.64 -14.82
C GLY A 595 8.45 -11.64 -13.31
N ARG A 596 8.85 -10.50 -12.74
CA ARG A 596 9.14 -10.35 -11.32
C ARG A 596 8.82 -8.96 -10.79
N HIS A 597 8.58 -8.87 -9.49
CA HIS A 597 8.45 -7.60 -8.79
C HIS A 597 9.81 -6.93 -8.64
N PHE A 598 9.82 -5.60 -8.57
CA PHE A 598 11.04 -4.86 -8.31
C PHE A 598 11.48 -5.07 -6.86
N GLN A 599 12.70 -5.57 -6.68
CA GLN A 599 13.41 -5.57 -5.41
C GLN A 599 14.81 -4.97 -5.62
N PRO A 600 15.19 -3.90 -4.90
CA PRO A 600 16.53 -3.32 -5.03
C PRO A 600 17.64 -4.33 -4.70
N GLY A 601 18.62 -4.44 -5.59
CA GLY A 601 19.77 -5.32 -5.41
C GLY A 601 19.44 -6.81 -5.31
N GLU A 602 18.30 -7.24 -5.90
CA GLU A 602 17.89 -8.65 -5.96
C GLU A 602 18.95 -9.54 -6.63
N ASP A 603 19.61 -9.02 -7.66
CA ASP A 603 20.68 -9.70 -8.36
C ASP A 603 22.04 -9.12 -7.94
N ALA A 604 23.03 -10.00 -7.79
CA ALA A 604 24.42 -9.64 -7.50
C ALA A 604 25.36 -10.39 -8.45
N VAL A 605 26.16 -9.65 -9.22
CA VAL A 605 27.00 -10.21 -10.28
C VAL A 605 28.42 -9.70 -10.14
N ALA A 606 29.39 -10.61 -10.13
CA ALA A 606 30.80 -10.26 -10.18
C ALA A 606 31.13 -9.68 -11.56
N ILE A 607 31.64 -8.45 -11.59
CA ILE A 607 32.06 -7.76 -12.80
C ILE A 607 33.50 -7.28 -12.68
N ARG A 608 34.16 -7.11 -13.82
CA ARG A 608 35.51 -6.55 -13.90
C ARG A 608 35.47 -5.16 -14.52
N LEU A 609 35.85 -4.16 -13.73
CA LEU A 609 36.01 -2.78 -14.18
C LEU A 609 37.46 -2.55 -14.65
N LYS A 610 37.61 -1.82 -15.76
CA LYS A 610 38.89 -1.27 -16.23
C LYS A 610 39.23 -0.01 -15.44
N SER A 611 40.51 0.35 -15.40
CA SER A 611 40.91 1.68 -14.93
C SER A 611 40.35 2.76 -15.86
N GLY A 612 39.86 3.86 -15.28
CA GLY A 612 39.14 4.91 -15.98
C GLY A 612 37.68 4.54 -16.25
N LYS A 613 37.17 5.01 -17.38
CA LYS A 613 35.74 4.96 -17.72
C LYS A 613 35.29 3.55 -18.13
N ASN A 614 34.19 3.11 -17.53
CA ASN A 614 33.49 1.86 -17.84
C ASN A 614 32.08 2.16 -18.31
N ARG A 615 31.61 1.45 -19.33
CA ARG A 615 30.31 1.71 -19.96
C ARG A 615 29.32 0.64 -19.58
N ILE A 616 28.16 1.05 -19.10
CA ILE A 616 27.11 0.15 -18.63
C ILE A 616 25.89 0.35 -19.51
N LEU A 617 25.43 -0.72 -20.14
CA LEU A 617 24.18 -0.75 -20.88
C LEU A 617 23.24 -1.76 -20.21
N VAL A 618 21.99 -1.37 -20.04
CA VAL A 618 20.92 -2.19 -19.50
C VAL A 618 19.82 -2.26 -20.54
N LYS A 619 19.28 -3.46 -20.78
CA LYS A 619 18.08 -3.71 -21.57
C LYS A 619 17.02 -4.30 -20.66
N LEU A 620 15.80 -3.79 -20.77
CA LEU A 620 14.69 -4.14 -19.88
C LEU A 620 13.49 -4.58 -20.71
N ALA A 621 12.92 -5.73 -20.36
CA ALA A 621 11.62 -6.18 -20.85
C ALA A 621 10.53 -5.64 -19.93
N HIS A 622 9.43 -5.16 -20.49
CA HIS A 622 8.27 -4.67 -19.75
C HIS A 622 7.06 -5.50 -20.10
N TRP A 623 6.56 -6.34 -19.18
CA TRP A 623 5.32 -7.08 -19.39
C TRP A 623 4.11 -6.21 -19.02
N LYS A 624 3.81 -6.06 -17.73
CA LYS A 624 2.61 -5.34 -17.24
C LYS A 624 2.94 -4.47 -16.02
N TRP A 625 2.14 -3.41 -15.82
CA TRP A 625 2.16 -2.50 -14.65
C TRP A 625 3.35 -1.52 -14.62
N ASN A 626 3.98 -1.25 -13.47
CA ASN A 626 5.12 -0.31 -13.42
C ASN A 626 6.36 -0.90 -14.10
N TRP A 627 7.27 -0.04 -14.54
CA TRP A 627 8.49 -0.45 -15.23
C TRP A 627 9.68 0.37 -14.76
N GLY A 628 10.77 -0.31 -14.42
CA GLY A 628 11.99 0.35 -13.98
C GLY A 628 13.02 -0.62 -13.42
N PHE A 629 14.17 -0.07 -13.05
CA PHE A 629 15.31 -0.82 -12.55
C PHE A 629 16.15 0.01 -11.59
N CYS A 630 17.04 -0.62 -10.84
CA CYS A 630 18.12 0.04 -10.12
C CYS A 630 19.44 -0.69 -10.37
N MET A 631 20.56 0.01 -10.22
CA MET A 631 21.88 -0.59 -10.31
C MET A 631 22.86 0.09 -9.38
N GLY A 632 23.58 -0.72 -8.61
CA GLY A 632 24.63 -0.26 -7.70
C GLY A 632 25.97 -0.89 -8.01
N ILE A 633 27.01 -0.08 -7.91
CA ILE A 633 28.40 -0.50 -8.01
C ILE A 633 29.13 0.16 -6.83
N PRO A 634 29.61 -0.62 -5.84
CA PRO A 634 30.31 -0.07 -4.70
C PRO A 634 31.46 0.83 -5.14
N ALA A 635 31.66 1.96 -4.46
CA ALA A 635 32.81 2.83 -4.72
C ALA A 635 34.13 2.05 -4.57
N ALA A 636 35.21 2.54 -5.18
CA ALA A 636 36.53 2.00 -4.89
C ALA A 636 36.86 2.32 -3.43
N ASN A 637 36.92 1.29 -2.59
CA ASN A 637 37.49 1.43 -1.24
C ASN A 637 38.98 1.65 -1.42
N PHE A 638 39.49 2.77 -0.92
CA PHE A 638 40.93 3.06 -0.86
C PHE A 638 41.62 2.20 0.18
#